data_AF-A0A938N3C5-F1
#
_entry.id   AF-A0A938N3C5-F1
#
_cell.length_a   1.000
_cell.length_b   1.000
_cell.length_c   1.000
_cell.angle_alpha   90.00
_cell.angle_beta   90.00
_cell.angle_gamma   90.00
#
_symmetry.space_group_name_H-M   'P 1'
#
loop_
_entity.id
_entity.type
_entity.pdbx_description
1 polymer ?
#
loop_
_entity_poly.entity_id
_entity_poly.type
_entity_poly.pdbx_seq_one_letter_code
_entity_poly.pdbx_strand_id
1 'polypeptide(L)'
;MTTPYNPQSGPDSFPLAAPTLSRNLAALRASSPATARRVAEAQPHPGLRWVEADDGCLSATLEVEGVERQLASLRQPRQEGRRLADQVDPLSAGAVIINGFGLGYHAEAMAGRMRRAGVVLVFEPDVSLLRGVLERIDCSEWIAEANIAVFTDAEDSAAVASVCAGIEPVLAMGVRILDHPPSRARLGPLAAEFGRTFAGQLRAVRLQLVTSLLQVETTIRNVLMNVDHYAASAGVADLKGVAAGAPAVVVSAGPSLERNIRALARPGVRERVVIVAVQTVLKKLLAHGIRPHFVTALDYHEISRRFYEGLTEADVEGVTLVAEAKANPAILGSFPGVIRCPRDPILHGLIGDGVDRGELVSGATVAHLAYGLARHLGCDPVILVGQDLGFTDGQYYSAGAAIHDVWAGELSEFNSLEMMEWQRIARFGPALQRATDVFGRPIFTDEQMLTYRLQFERLFEADERKGLRTIDATEGGVSKRHTEPMTLEHALDLAVAPLSLPECGRPGRADGATRERLVERLRGVRRDAGRMAALSRQTADLLRVMEEHHADQERVNRLIGRVDSIRDEVEGLEPAYGLVHFLNQTGTLKRFKADRAIDVAPDLGALEKQKRQIERDIVNVEWLAQAADQVGSLLDDAARALGGAPKITRDPAPPVLPSDEEDGADPSRRRRVAAVIVVDHRGDAFGLGRDAGAEVASGEPGLRLTLARLRRCRELDSIVLISDDESATRRLAGDLASGAGPAVRVVGADLSGWRRRARCVRGARLWSRWCWRGGLASMTVHDEALDPVLVAGALADAGLDAVVPVGADWCLVDAVLVDGVVSRYRERPDRHRVTFTLAPPGLAACAVDLSVVRELARGQASVGVFATLGGLLGYNPIAPRLDPIAKGECVHVSPRVRDLQERVVADDAHGRRLVRGAIEALGEGWVSARADEIAGAVERSGRGGPARLIHLEITTRRARSIGPDLAEAPGARSDMDEAHLGEIMAPLLTPGDRVGVTLGGAGDPLLHPRWRAIVERLLSMGVAGVHLRTDLSGEQVDPGALLDAGLDVISVDVLADTAAAYAALTGTDRFGVVTHNLGALVERRGEPTLGLHPTWIVPRLTRCDGAYPDQESFFVRWLVGVGAALVDPMPAGRAPGPERIATLPTPATLAAREAREVVRVLSDATVVRRAMLGGEGVPAGPLRVA
;
A
#
# COMPACT_ATOMS: atom_id res chain seq x y z
N MET A 1 38.57 50.49 -44.39
CA MET A 1 40.01 50.62 -44.08
C MET A 1 40.27 49.76 -42.85
N THR A 2 40.95 48.65 -43.06
CA THR A 2 41.26 47.59 -42.10
C THR A 2 42.50 47.97 -41.29
N THR A 3 42.36 48.01 -39.96
CA THR A 3 43.49 48.05 -39.03
C THR A 3 43.61 46.65 -38.41
N PRO A 4 44.78 45.99 -38.43
CA PRO A 4 44.93 44.66 -37.82
C PRO A 4 44.98 44.77 -36.30
N TYR A 5 44.24 43.89 -35.64
CA TYR A 5 44.30 43.62 -34.20
C TYR A 5 45.68 43.04 -33.85
N ASN A 6 46.35 43.63 -32.85
CA ASN A 6 47.68 43.27 -32.37
C ASN A 6 47.56 42.17 -31.29
N PRO A 7 48.06 40.93 -31.51
CA PRO A 7 48.04 39.87 -30.53
C PRO A 7 49.30 39.94 -29.66
N GLN A 8 49.37 40.89 -28.73
CA GLN A 8 50.44 40.95 -27.73
C GLN A 8 49.90 41.28 -26.33
N SER A 9 49.12 40.36 -25.80
CA SER A 9 49.03 40.10 -24.36
C SER A 9 49.05 38.57 -24.21
N GLY A 10 50.14 38.04 -23.65
CA GLY A 10 50.33 36.59 -23.49
C GLY A 10 49.31 35.99 -22.51
N PRO A 11 49.05 34.67 -22.58
CA PRO A 11 48.03 33.98 -21.78
C PRO A 11 48.27 33.94 -20.25
N ASP A 12 49.38 34.52 -19.75
CA ASP A 12 49.82 34.38 -18.34
C ASP A 12 49.98 35.72 -17.57
N SER A 13 49.46 36.86 -18.07
CA SER A 13 49.70 38.16 -17.41
C SER A 13 48.70 38.57 -16.31
N PHE A 14 47.83 37.66 -15.83
CA PHE A 14 46.89 37.98 -14.74
C PHE A 14 47.48 37.62 -13.37
N PRO A 15 47.64 38.57 -12.44
CA PRO A 15 48.22 38.27 -11.13
C PRO A 15 47.31 37.35 -10.31
N LEU A 16 47.86 36.19 -9.90
CA LEU A 16 47.23 35.30 -8.93
C LEU A 16 47.15 35.98 -7.56
N ALA A 17 45.95 36.38 -7.14
CA ALA A 17 45.73 36.93 -5.81
C ALA A 17 45.36 35.79 -4.84
N ALA A 18 46.32 35.32 -4.04
CA ALA A 18 46.08 34.38 -2.93
C ALA A 18 44.90 34.75 -1.98
N PRO A 19 44.52 36.04 -1.79
CA PRO A 19 43.32 36.42 -1.06
C PRO A 19 42.00 35.93 -1.70
N THR A 20 41.91 35.83 -3.03
CA THR A 20 40.65 35.53 -3.74
C THR A 20 40.19 34.09 -3.51
N LEU A 21 41.08 33.11 -3.67
CA LEU A 21 40.77 31.71 -3.38
C LEU A 21 40.32 31.51 -1.93
N SER A 22 41.00 32.15 -0.98
CA SER A 22 40.69 32.02 0.45
C SER A 22 39.28 32.56 0.76
N ARG A 23 38.88 33.69 0.17
CA ARG A 23 37.52 34.24 0.30
C ARG A 23 36.47 33.32 -0.30
N ASN A 24 36.71 32.83 -1.52
CA ASN A 24 35.81 31.90 -2.21
C ASN A 24 35.59 30.60 -1.43
N LEU A 25 36.67 29.98 -0.94
CA LEU A 25 36.59 28.77 -0.13
C LEU A 25 35.89 29.00 1.21
N ALA A 26 36.08 30.16 1.84
CA ALA A 26 35.37 30.51 3.05
C ALA A 26 33.84 30.60 2.82
N ALA A 27 33.42 31.26 1.73
CA ALA A 27 32.02 31.34 1.34
C ALA A 27 31.44 29.94 1.01
N LEU A 28 32.17 29.13 0.24
CA LEU A 28 31.71 27.81 -0.19
C LEU A 28 31.63 26.77 0.95
N ARG A 29 32.47 26.89 1.99
CA ARG A 29 32.46 25.95 3.13
C ARG A 29 31.14 25.92 3.90
N ALA A 30 30.38 27.02 3.88
CA ALA A 30 29.10 27.11 4.60
C ALA A 30 28.07 26.13 4.03
N SER A 31 28.06 25.91 2.72
CA SER A 31 27.09 25.06 2.03
C SER A 31 27.67 23.78 1.45
N SER A 32 28.97 23.76 1.13
CA SER A 32 29.63 22.68 0.38
C SER A 32 31.01 22.34 0.98
N PRO A 33 31.07 21.89 2.26
CA PRO A 33 32.34 21.71 2.98
C PRO A 33 33.27 20.66 2.34
N ALA A 34 32.72 19.55 1.83
CA ALA A 34 33.49 18.51 1.14
C ALA A 34 34.12 19.03 -0.16
N THR A 35 33.32 19.72 -0.99
CA THR A 35 33.80 20.36 -2.22
C THR A 35 34.87 21.39 -1.92
N ALA A 36 34.69 22.25 -0.91
CA ALA A 36 35.69 23.24 -0.54
C ALA A 36 37.02 22.62 -0.10
N ARG A 37 37.01 21.45 0.58
CA ARG A 37 38.23 20.70 0.91
C ARG A 37 38.92 20.15 -0.35
N ARG A 38 38.18 19.47 -1.22
CA ARG A 38 38.72 18.92 -2.49
C ARG A 38 39.34 20.02 -3.36
N VAL A 39 38.68 21.18 -3.47
CA VAL A 39 39.23 22.34 -4.20
C VAL A 39 40.48 22.90 -3.53
N ALA A 40 40.52 22.97 -2.20
CA ALA A 40 41.70 23.45 -1.48
C ALA A 40 42.94 22.57 -1.72
N GLU A 41 42.74 21.26 -1.84
CA GLU A 41 43.78 20.24 -2.04
C GLU A 41 44.19 20.05 -3.52
N ALA A 42 43.33 20.44 -4.46
CA ALA A 42 43.58 20.31 -5.89
C ALA A 42 44.55 21.36 -6.46
N GLN A 43 45.08 21.07 -7.64
CA GLN A 43 45.84 22.01 -8.47
C GLN A 43 44.95 22.54 -9.61
N PRO A 44 45.16 23.77 -10.11
CA PRO A 44 44.45 24.29 -11.28
C PRO A 44 44.62 23.39 -12.50
N HIS A 45 43.56 23.24 -13.30
CA HIS A 45 43.60 22.42 -14.51
C HIS A 45 44.67 22.96 -15.49
N PRO A 46 45.64 22.14 -15.95
CA PRO A 46 46.78 22.61 -16.74
C PRO A 46 46.40 23.11 -18.14
N GLY A 47 45.31 22.58 -18.70
CA GLY A 47 44.76 23.01 -20.00
C GLY A 47 43.93 24.30 -19.96
N LEU A 48 43.83 25.00 -18.83
CA LEU A 48 43.03 26.22 -18.68
C LEU A 48 43.83 27.45 -19.13
N ARG A 49 43.37 28.15 -20.16
CA ARG A 49 44.02 29.35 -20.71
C ARG A 49 43.09 30.55 -20.60
N TRP A 50 43.58 31.62 -19.97
CA TRP A 50 42.77 32.81 -19.66
C TRP A 50 42.90 33.89 -20.74
N VAL A 51 41.79 34.59 -21.01
CA VAL A 51 41.71 35.69 -21.98
C VAL A 51 40.81 36.79 -21.40
N GLU A 52 41.17 38.06 -21.62
CA GLU A 52 40.28 39.18 -21.32
C GLU A 52 39.22 39.31 -22.42
N ALA A 53 37.95 39.36 -22.04
CA ALA A 53 36.86 39.62 -22.97
C ALA A 53 36.77 41.09 -23.35
N ASP A 54 36.05 41.41 -24.43
CA ASP A 54 35.86 42.79 -24.92
C ASP A 54 35.25 43.75 -23.86
N ASP A 55 34.54 43.22 -22.87
CA ASP A 55 33.92 43.97 -21.76
C ASP A 55 34.77 44.03 -20.49
N GLY A 56 36.03 43.56 -20.54
CA GLY A 56 36.97 43.54 -19.42
C GLY A 56 36.76 42.39 -18.43
N CYS A 57 35.78 41.49 -18.66
CA CYS A 57 35.62 40.29 -17.84
C CYS A 57 36.63 39.20 -18.22
N LEU A 58 36.97 38.31 -17.28
CA LEU A 58 37.79 37.15 -17.60
C LEU A 58 36.98 36.08 -18.34
N SER A 59 37.50 35.61 -19.47
CA SER A 59 37.06 34.40 -20.15
C SER A 59 38.21 33.38 -20.18
N ALA A 60 37.91 32.15 -20.59
CA ALA A 60 38.92 31.10 -20.70
C ALA A 60 38.55 30.05 -21.74
N THR A 61 39.58 29.42 -22.30
CA THR A 61 39.48 28.15 -23.02
C THR A 61 40.05 27.02 -22.16
N LEU A 62 39.50 25.82 -22.32
CA LEU A 62 39.95 24.61 -21.68
C LEU A 62 40.31 23.59 -22.75
N GLU A 63 41.57 23.15 -22.75
CA GLU A 63 42.02 22.04 -23.57
C GLU A 63 41.73 20.71 -22.85
N VAL A 64 40.88 19.89 -23.45
CA VAL A 64 40.54 18.53 -22.97
C VAL A 64 40.75 17.57 -24.13
N GLU A 65 41.63 16.57 -23.95
CA GLU A 65 41.93 15.55 -24.96
C GLU A 65 42.32 16.13 -26.34
N GLY A 66 43.07 17.25 -26.35
CA GLY A 66 43.52 17.92 -27.58
C GLY A 66 42.47 18.77 -28.28
N VAL A 67 41.28 18.93 -27.69
CA VAL A 67 40.22 19.83 -28.19
C VAL A 67 40.13 21.05 -27.28
N GLU A 68 40.39 22.23 -27.83
CA GLU A 68 40.14 23.49 -27.13
C GLU A 68 38.65 23.83 -27.11
N ARG A 69 38.11 24.05 -25.91
CA ARG A 69 36.71 24.44 -25.70
C ARG A 69 36.65 25.79 -25.01
N GLN A 70 35.90 26.72 -25.57
CA GLN A 70 35.64 28.01 -24.96
C GLN A 70 34.61 27.85 -23.82
N LEU A 71 34.93 28.37 -22.63
CA LEU A 71 34.09 28.23 -21.43
C LEU A 71 33.07 29.35 -21.24
N ALA A 72 33.29 30.52 -21.85
CA ALA A 72 32.35 31.65 -21.88
C ALA A 72 32.65 32.57 -23.08
N SER A 73 31.71 33.44 -23.46
CA SER A 73 31.84 34.44 -24.54
C SER A 73 33.13 35.24 -24.46
N LEU A 74 33.81 35.47 -25.58
CA LEU A 74 34.98 36.38 -25.65
C LEU A 74 34.57 37.85 -25.72
N ARG A 75 33.28 38.14 -25.89
CA ARG A 75 32.78 39.52 -25.99
C ARG A 75 32.14 39.99 -24.69
N GLN A 76 31.19 39.21 -24.18
CA GLN A 76 30.36 39.59 -23.01
C GLN A 76 29.98 38.36 -22.16
N PRO A 77 30.91 37.78 -21.37
CA PRO A 77 30.66 36.59 -20.55
C PRO A 77 29.46 36.71 -19.60
N ARG A 78 29.33 37.84 -18.90
CA ARG A 78 28.22 38.06 -17.95
C ARG A 78 26.87 38.18 -18.66
N GLN A 79 26.82 38.76 -19.85
CA GLN A 79 25.58 38.86 -20.62
C GLN A 79 25.13 37.48 -21.14
N GLU A 80 26.06 36.63 -21.57
CA GLU A 80 25.77 35.23 -21.90
C GLU A 80 25.20 34.47 -20.69
N GLY A 81 25.82 34.60 -19.53
CA GLY A 81 25.32 34.00 -18.28
C GLY A 81 23.90 34.45 -17.92
N ARG A 82 23.59 35.74 -18.11
CA ARG A 82 22.23 36.28 -17.91
C ARG A 82 21.22 35.69 -18.88
N ARG A 83 21.53 35.60 -20.19
CA ARG A 83 20.64 34.99 -21.19
C ARG A 83 20.34 33.52 -20.89
N LEU A 84 21.31 32.80 -20.31
CA LEU A 84 21.09 31.43 -19.88
C LEU A 84 20.15 31.37 -18.67
N ALA A 85 20.37 32.23 -17.67
CA ALA A 85 19.50 32.34 -16.50
C ALA A 85 18.06 32.82 -16.84
N ASP A 86 17.89 33.62 -17.89
CA ASP A 86 16.58 34.10 -18.37
C ASP A 86 15.64 32.98 -18.86
N GLN A 87 16.18 31.80 -19.16
CA GLN A 87 15.37 30.64 -19.57
C GLN A 87 14.57 30.02 -18.42
N VAL A 88 14.86 30.41 -17.18
CA VAL A 88 14.17 29.93 -15.98
C VAL A 88 13.37 31.07 -15.38
N ASP A 89 12.06 30.87 -15.27
CA ASP A 89 11.19 31.73 -14.47
C ASP A 89 11.32 31.36 -12.98
N PRO A 90 11.85 32.26 -12.12
CA PRO A 90 11.96 32.01 -10.68
C PRO A 90 10.61 31.77 -10.01
N LEU A 91 9.50 32.32 -10.51
CA LEU A 91 8.18 32.08 -9.93
C LEU A 91 7.76 30.60 -10.06
N SER A 92 8.12 29.98 -11.18
CA SER A 92 7.80 28.57 -11.49
C SER A 92 8.74 27.53 -10.85
N ALA A 93 9.88 27.94 -10.30
CA ALA A 93 10.93 27.01 -9.86
C ALA A 93 11.54 27.42 -8.51
N GLY A 94 11.30 26.63 -7.46
CA GLY A 94 11.91 26.81 -6.13
C GLY A 94 13.41 26.55 -6.09
N ALA A 95 13.89 25.60 -6.90
CA ALA A 95 15.32 25.31 -7.05
C ALA A 95 15.75 25.16 -8.51
N VAL A 96 17.02 25.47 -8.78
CA VAL A 96 17.64 25.32 -10.10
C VAL A 96 18.90 24.47 -9.99
N ILE A 97 18.94 23.38 -10.75
CA ILE A 97 20.13 22.56 -10.93
C ILE A 97 20.90 23.08 -12.14
N ILE A 98 22.17 23.42 -11.97
CA ILE A 98 23.06 23.87 -13.03
C ILE A 98 24.07 22.75 -13.32
N ASN A 99 24.03 22.22 -14.53
CA ASN A 99 25.01 21.24 -14.99
C ASN A 99 26.23 21.97 -15.55
N GLY A 100 27.28 22.07 -14.73
CA GLY A 100 28.56 22.65 -15.04
C GLY A 100 28.73 24.05 -14.45
N PHE A 101 29.80 24.25 -13.67
CA PHE A 101 30.13 25.57 -13.12
C PHE A 101 30.77 26.46 -14.18
N GLY A 102 31.58 25.89 -15.08
CA GLY A 102 32.28 26.67 -16.10
C GLY A 102 33.13 27.76 -15.43
N LEU A 103 32.91 29.02 -15.80
CA LEU A 103 33.50 30.19 -15.13
C LEU A 103 32.62 30.84 -14.05
N GLY A 104 31.41 30.32 -13.82
CA GLY A 104 30.51 30.76 -12.75
C GLY A 104 29.52 31.88 -13.12
N TYR A 105 29.62 32.53 -14.29
CA TYR A 105 28.78 33.70 -14.63
C TYR A 105 27.28 33.40 -14.72
N HIS A 106 26.88 32.22 -15.23
CA HIS A 106 25.47 31.81 -15.24
C HIS A 106 24.98 31.40 -13.85
N ALA A 107 25.84 30.82 -13.02
CA ALA A 107 25.52 30.51 -11.62
C ALA A 107 25.33 31.80 -10.81
N GLU A 108 26.19 32.80 -11.01
CA GLU A 108 26.06 34.15 -10.45
C GLU A 108 24.75 34.82 -10.89
N ALA A 109 24.44 34.80 -12.20
CA ALA A 109 23.21 35.38 -12.71
C ALA A 109 21.95 34.70 -12.13
N MET A 110 21.98 33.37 -11.97
CA MET A 110 20.89 32.63 -11.34
C MET A 110 20.79 32.90 -9.83
N ALA A 111 21.91 32.96 -9.12
CA ALA A 111 21.97 33.30 -7.70
C ALA A 111 21.37 34.69 -7.45
N GLY A 112 21.64 35.68 -8.31
CA GLY A 112 21.03 37.01 -8.21
C GLY A 112 19.51 37.03 -8.43
N ARG A 113 18.97 36.14 -9.27
CA ARG A 113 17.51 36.00 -9.51
C ARG A 113 16.81 35.27 -8.37
N MET A 114 17.42 34.19 -7.89
CA MET A 114 16.85 33.32 -6.85
C MET A 114 17.02 33.88 -5.44
N ARG A 115 18.12 34.64 -5.21
CA ARG A 115 18.51 35.22 -3.91
C ARG A 115 18.44 34.15 -2.81
N ARG A 116 17.96 34.52 -1.61
CA ARG A 116 17.64 33.59 -0.52
C ARG A 116 16.24 32.99 -0.60
N ALA A 117 15.44 33.40 -1.59
CA ALA A 117 14.08 32.91 -1.81
C ALA A 117 14.02 31.61 -2.63
N GLY A 118 15.15 31.17 -3.17
CA GLY A 118 15.31 29.90 -3.88
C GLY A 118 16.66 29.27 -3.61
N VAL A 119 16.91 28.13 -4.26
CA VAL A 119 18.17 27.36 -4.10
C VAL A 119 18.81 27.11 -5.47
N VAL A 120 20.13 27.31 -5.55
CA VAL A 120 20.94 27.00 -6.74
C VAL A 120 21.84 25.81 -6.41
N LEU A 121 21.77 24.75 -7.21
CA LEU A 121 22.54 23.53 -7.02
C LEU A 121 23.43 23.35 -8.25
N VAL A 122 24.75 23.40 -8.10
CA VAL A 122 25.67 23.26 -9.23
C VAL A 122 26.35 21.89 -9.18
N PHE A 123 26.37 21.18 -10.30
CA PHE A 123 27.18 19.98 -10.47
C PHE A 123 28.41 20.29 -11.34
N GLU A 124 29.59 20.11 -10.77
CA GLU A 124 30.88 20.31 -11.45
C GLU A 124 31.91 19.26 -10.95
N PRO A 125 32.11 18.16 -11.68
CA PRO A 125 33.03 17.10 -11.27
C PRO A 125 34.51 17.45 -11.45
N ASP A 126 34.84 18.45 -12.29
CA ASP A 126 36.23 18.86 -12.48
C ASP A 126 36.68 19.84 -11.38
N VAL A 127 37.18 19.25 -10.30
CA VAL A 127 37.71 19.98 -9.13
C VAL A 127 38.88 20.88 -9.52
N SER A 128 39.70 20.49 -10.50
CA SER A 128 40.85 21.25 -10.98
C SER A 128 40.42 22.49 -11.77
N LEU A 129 39.32 22.41 -12.52
CA LEU A 129 38.68 23.57 -13.15
C LEU A 129 38.12 24.53 -12.08
N LEU A 130 37.35 24.03 -11.12
CA LEU A 130 36.84 24.85 -10.00
C LEU A 130 37.98 25.56 -9.28
N ARG A 131 39.08 24.85 -9.04
CA ARG A 131 40.28 25.41 -8.44
C ARG A 131 40.84 26.56 -9.26
N GLY A 132 41.08 26.37 -10.56
CA GLY A 132 41.62 27.41 -11.43
C GLY A 132 40.74 28.66 -11.52
N VAL A 133 39.41 28.47 -11.50
CA VAL A 133 38.42 29.56 -11.54
C VAL A 133 38.38 30.33 -10.23
N LEU A 134 38.24 29.63 -9.09
CA LEU A 134 38.12 30.26 -7.77
C LEU A 134 39.42 30.96 -7.31
N GLU A 135 40.55 30.73 -7.97
CA GLU A 135 41.78 31.50 -7.78
C GLU A 135 41.78 32.88 -8.45
N ARG A 136 41.00 33.06 -9.53
CA ARG A 136 41.06 34.24 -10.41
C ARG A 136 39.78 35.06 -10.44
N ILE A 137 38.62 34.41 -10.30
CA ILE A 137 37.31 35.06 -10.25
C ILE A 137 36.86 35.10 -8.80
N ASP A 138 36.59 36.29 -8.26
CA ASP A 138 35.96 36.42 -6.95
C ASP A 138 34.47 36.10 -7.06
N CYS A 139 34.07 35.02 -6.39
CA CYS A 139 32.70 34.55 -6.31
C CYS A 139 32.10 34.71 -4.90
N SER A 140 32.87 35.24 -3.94
CA SER A 140 32.54 35.16 -2.53
C SER A 140 31.28 35.92 -2.14
N GLU A 141 31.05 37.08 -2.76
CA GLU A 141 29.89 37.95 -2.51
C GLU A 141 28.57 37.26 -2.88
N TRP A 142 28.41 36.85 -4.14
CA TRP A 142 27.16 36.24 -4.60
C TRP A 142 26.93 34.83 -4.04
N ILE A 143 28.00 34.09 -3.68
CA ILE A 143 27.86 32.82 -2.94
C ILE A 143 27.32 33.06 -1.52
N ALA A 144 27.74 34.14 -0.84
CA ALA A 144 27.28 34.46 0.51
C ALA A 144 25.85 35.03 0.57
N GLU A 145 25.40 35.66 -0.53
CA GLU A 145 24.08 36.29 -0.63
C GLU A 145 22.96 35.34 -1.11
N ALA A 146 23.29 34.15 -1.61
CA ALA A 146 22.34 33.18 -2.13
C ALA A 146 22.44 31.81 -1.44
N ASN A 147 21.39 31.00 -1.55
CA ASN A 147 21.46 29.60 -1.13
C ASN A 147 22.04 28.76 -2.27
N ILE A 148 23.35 28.58 -2.30
CA ILE A 148 24.03 27.78 -3.33
C ILE A 148 24.79 26.59 -2.75
N ALA A 149 24.69 25.42 -3.39
CA ALA A 149 25.53 24.26 -3.10
C ALA A 149 26.21 23.73 -4.37
N VAL A 150 27.45 23.25 -4.25
CA VAL A 150 28.26 22.72 -5.36
C VAL A 150 28.66 21.28 -5.09
N PHE A 151 28.30 20.39 -6.01
CA PHE A 151 28.58 18.95 -5.98
C PHE A 151 29.67 18.59 -6.98
N THR A 152 30.61 17.74 -6.54
CA THR A 152 31.76 17.28 -7.35
C THR A 152 31.69 15.78 -7.67
N ASP A 153 30.67 15.08 -7.17
CA ASP A 153 30.49 13.64 -7.34
C ASP A 153 29.02 13.38 -7.72
N ALA A 154 28.81 12.64 -8.80
CA ALA A 154 27.48 12.34 -9.33
C ALA A 154 26.72 11.31 -8.47
N GLU A 155 27.44 10.50 -7.70
CA GLU A 155 26.92 9.38 -6.91
C GLU A 155 26.83 9.65 -5.41
N ASP A 156 27.26 10.84 -4.97
CA ASP A 156 27.25 11.26 -3.56
C ASP A 156 25.83 11.67 -3.12
N SER A 157 24.99 10.64 -2.96
CA SER A 157 23.61 10.77 -2.48
C SER A 157 23.53 11.37 -1.08
N ALA A 158 24.56 11.19 -0.24
CA ALA A 158 24.62 11.70 1.12
C ALA A 158 24.82 13.22 1.14
N ALA A 159 25.71 13.77 0.31
CA ALA A 159 25.86 15.21 0.15
C ALA A 159 24.57 15.84 -0.38
N VAL A 160 23.94 15.24 -1.41
CA VAL A 160 22.66 15.73 -1.95
C VAL A 160 21.58 15.72 -0.87
N ALA A 161 21.45 14.61 -0.15
CA ALA A 161 20.53 14.48 0.97
C ALA A 161 20.73 15.55 2.05
N SER A 162 21.99 15.82 2.42
CA SER A 162 22.33 16.81 3.44
C SER A 162 21.97 18.23 3.02
N VAL A 163 22.14 18.56 1.73
CA VAL A 163 21.77 19.88 1.19
C VAL A 163 20.25 20.02 1.07
N CYS A 164 19.55 18.94 0.72
CA CYS A 164 18.08 18.93 0.64
C CYS A 164 17.42 19.03 2.03
N ALA A 165 18.12 18.63 3.10
CA ALA A 165 17.60 18.70 4.45
C ALA A 165 17.36 20.15 4.89
N GLY A 166 16.13 20.46 5.31
CA GLY A 166 15.72 21.79 5.76
C GLY A 166 15.25 22.73 4.64
N ILE A 167 15.37 22.35 3.37
CA ILE A 167 14.87 23.13 2.22
C ILE A 167 13.73 22.41 1.48
N GLU A 168 13.13 21.41 2.11
CA GLU A 168 12.06 20.58 1.52
C GLU A 168 10.90 21.42 0.96
N PRO A 169 10.37 22.46 1.67
CA PRO A 169 9.30 23.29 1.14
C PRO A 169 9.70 24.02 -0.15
N VAL A 170 10.97 24.41 -0.29
CA VAL A 170 11.50 25.08 -1.48
C VAL A 170 11.55 24.11 -2.66
N LEU A 171 12.06 22.90 -2.42
CA LEU A 171 12.13 21.85 -3.44
C LEU A 171 10.75 21.41 -3.93
N ALA A 172 9.76 21.36 -3.04
CA ALA A 172 8.38 21.02 -3.37
C ALA A 172 7.68 22.01 -4.31
N MET A 173 8.19 23.25 -4.42
CA MET A 173 7.67 24.27 -5.34
C MET A 173 8.14 24.11 -6.79
N GLY A 174 9.00 23.13 -7.08
CA GLY A 174 9.44 22.79 -8.43
C GLY A 174 10.94 22.97 -8.61
N VAL A 175 11.52 22.12 -9.45
CA VAL A 175 12.95 22.10 -9.76
C VAL A 175 13.15 22.20 -11.27
N ARG A 176 14.07 23.07 -11.72
CA ARG A 176 14.44 23.20 -13.13
C ARG A 176 15.91 22.84 -13.33
N ILE A 177 16.21 22.16 -14.42
CA ILE A 177 17.59 21.84 -14.82
C ILE A 177 18.00 22.84 -15.90
N LEU A 178 19.18 23.44 -15.71
CA LEU A 178 19.82 24.37 -16.61
C LEU A 178 21.18 23.80 -17.03
N ASP A 179 21.29 23.39 -18.28
CA ASP A 179 22.56 22.92 -18.83
C ASP A 179 23.43 24.10 -19.25
N HIS A 180 24.66 24.17 -18.76
CA HIS A 180 25.66 25.09 -19.28
C HIS A 180 26.21 24.54 -20.62
N PRO A 181 25.92 25.16 -21.78
CA PRO A 181 26.25 24.57 -23.08
C PRO A 181 27.74 24.21 -23.27
N PRO A 182 28.71 25.06 -22.84
CA PRO A 182 30.13 24.72 -22.87
C PRO A 182 30.51 23.49 -22.03
N SER A 183 29.80 23.25 -20.92
CA SER A 183 30.10 22.14 -20.01
C SER A 183 29.45 20.82 -20.47
N ARG A 184 28.35 20.86 -21.23
CA ARG A 184 27.54 19.67 -21.58
C ARG A 184 28.37 18.48 -22.10
N ALA A 185 29.24 18.72 -23.07
CA ALA A 185 30.04 17.66 -23.68
C ALA A 185 31.12 17.09 -22.73
N ARG A 186 31.65 17.90 -21.81
CA ARG A 186 32.64 17.46 -20.81
C ARG A 186 31.99 16.64 -19.70
N LEU A 187 30.81 17.06 -19.25
CA LEU A 187 30.07 16.34 -18.21
C LEU A 187 29.55 14.99 -18.71
N GLY A 188 29.18 14.89 -19.99
CA GLY A 188 28.80 13.62 -20.61
C GLY A 188 27.71 12.88 -19.81
N PRO A 189 27.89 11.57 -19.54
CA PRO A 189 26.95 10.77 -18.74
C PRO A 189 26.79 11.21 -17.27
N LEU A 190 27.83 11.84 -16.69
CA LEU A 190 27.85 12.21 -15.26
C LEU A 190 26.73 13.19 -14.89
N ALA A 191 26.38 14.13 -15.78
CA ALA A 191 25.26 15.05 -15.55
C ALA A 191 23.92 14.31 -15.45
N ALA A 192 23.72 13.28 -16.28
CA ALA A 192 22.52 12.45 -16.24
C ALA A 192 22.50 11.55 -14.99
N GLU A 193 23.67 11.05 -14.56
CA GLU A 193 23.84 10.30 -13.29
C GLU A 193 23.48 11.16 -12.08
N PHE A 194 24.07 12.35 -11.96
CA PHE A 194 23.74 13.31 -10.91
C PHE A 194 22.24 13.67 -10.92
N GLY A 195 21.67 13.90 -12.10
CA GLY A 195 20.23 14.16 -12.26
C GLY A 195 19.36 13.01 -11.73
N ARG A 196 19.76 11.75 -11.94
CA ARG A 196 19.06 10.57 -11.37
C ARG A 196 19.18 10.52 -9.84
N THR A 197 20.39 10.73 -9.30
CA THR A 197 20.64 10.78 -7.85
C THR A 197 19.78 11.85 -7.17
N PHE A 198 19.77 13.07 -7.73
CA PHE A 198 18.97 14.18 -7.21
C PHE A 198 17.47 13.92 -7.32
N ALA A 199 16.99 13.42 -8.46
CA ALA A 199 15.58 13.10 -8.65
C ALA A 199 15.08 12.06 -7.63
N GLY A 200 15.93 11.12 -7.23
CA GLY A 200 15.65 10.18 -6.13
C GLY A 200 15.44 10.87 -4.78
N GLN A 201 16.28 11.85 -4.43
CA GLN A 201 16.12 12.61 -3.19
C GLN A 201 14.88 13.53 -3.23
N LEU A 202 14.62 14.18 -4.37
CA LEU A 202 13.44 15.03 -4.53
C LEU A 202 12.13 14.25 -4.35
N ARG A 203 12.09 13.02 -4.88
CA ARG A 203 10.99 12.07 -4.67
C ARG A 203 10.77 11.75 -3.18
N ALA A 204 11.83 11.39 -2.47
CA ALA A 204 11.79 11.13 -1.02
C ALA A 204 11.28 12.36 -0.22
N VAL A 205 11.81 13.55 -0.53
CA VAL A 205 11.38 14.82 0.08
C VAL A 205 9.89 15.08 -0.16
N ARG A 206 9.42 14.90 -1.40
CA ARG A 206 8.01 15.11 -1.75
C ARG A 206 7.11 14.12 -1.01
N LEU A 207 7.49 12.84 -0.94
CA LEU A 207 6.73 11.82 -0.22
C LEU A 207 6.62 12.17 1.27
N GLN A 208 7.74 12.52 1.91
CA GLN A 208 7.77 12.92 3.32
C GLN A 208 6.89 14.14 3.61
N LEU A 209 6.94 15.16 2.75
CA LEU A 209 6.09 16.35 2.89
C LEU A 209 4.61 16.03 2.71
N VAL A 210 4.25 15.28 1.67
CA VAL A 210 2.85 14.90 1.41
C VAL A 210 2.31 14.08 2.58
N THR A 211 3.05 13.08 3.05
CA THR A 211 2.64 12.28 4.21
C THR A 211 2.49 13.15 5.46
N SER A 212 3.43 14.06 5.74
CA SER A 212 3.35 14.94 6.91
C SER A 212 2.13 15.85 6.86
N LEU A 213 1.87 16.49 5.71
CA LEU A 213 0.71 17.36 5.51
C LEU A 213 -0.61 16.59 5.59
N LEU A 214 -0.68 15.38 5.04
CA LEU A 214 -1.89 14.57 5.06
C LEU A 214 -2.20 13.99 6.45
N GLN A 215 -1.17 13.76 7.28
CA GLN A 215 -1.30 13.10 8.58
C GLN A 215 -1.26 14.05 9.78
N VAL A 216 -1.21 15.36 9.57
CA VAL A 216 -1.06 16.33 10.66
C VAL A 216 -2.20 16.25 11.69
N GLU A 217 -3.45 16.17 11.23
CA GLU A 217 -4.61 16.02 12.11
C GLU A 217 -4.60 14.67 12.83
N THR A 218 -4.30 13.58 12.12
CA THR A 218 -4.16 12.23 12.70
C THR A 218 -3.11 12.22 13.80
N THR A 219 -1.98 12.89 13.57
CA THR A 219 -0.87 13.00 14.52
C THR A 219 -1.33 13.69 15.79
N ILE A 220 -1.93 14.88 15.70
CA ILE A 220 -2.43 15.60 16.89
C ILE A 220 -3.50 14.78 17.60
N ARG A 221 -4.45 14.17 16.87
CA ARG A 221 -5.49 13.32 17.45
C ARG A 221 -4.89 12.18 18.26
N ASN A 222 -3.98 11.39 17.66
CA ASN A 222 -3.37 10.24 18.32
C ASN A 222 -2.57 10.66 19.55
N VAL A 223 -1.77 11.72 19.41
CA VAL A 223 -0.99 12.30 20.50
C VAL A 223 -1.89 12.68 21.68
N LEU A 224 -2.96 13.44 21.42
CA LEU A 224 -3.91 13.85 22.47
C LEU A 224 -4.68 12.65 23.06
N MET A 225 -5.06 11.66 22.25
CA MET A 225 -5.73 10.43 22.72
C MET A 225 -4.81 9.53 23.57
N ASN A 226 -3.50 9.74 23.51
CA ASN A 226 -2.50 9.00 24.29
C ASN A 226 -1.98 9.79 25.51
N VAL A 227 -2.53 10.97 25.80
CA VAL A 227 -2.06 11.85 26.89
C VAL A 227 -2.05 11.17 28.26
N ASP A 228 -3.01 10.28 28.54
CA ASP A 228 -3.09 9.47 29.76
C ASP A 228 -1.96 8.44 29.86
N HIS A 229 -1.70 7.71 28.77
CA HIS A 229 -0.59 6.76 28.73
C HIS A 229 0.74 7.48 28.85
N TYR A 230 0.92 8.58 28.13
CA TYR A 230 2.14 9.37 28.20
C TYR A 230 2.38 9.89 29.62
N ALA A 231 1.37 10.48 30.26
CA ALA A 231 1.48 10.99 31.62
C ALA A 231 1.81 9.90 32.66
N ALA A 232 1.28 8.69 32.48
CA ALA A 232 1.42 7.60 33.45
C ALA A 232 2.61 6.66 33.18
N SER A 233 3.15 6.65 31.96
CA SER A 233 4.26 5.78 31.55
C SER A 233 5.62 6.42 31.82
N ALA A 234 6.62 5.59 32.12
CA ALA A 234 8.00 6.03 32.19
C ALA A 234 8.53 6.42 30.80
N GLY A 235 9.52 7.31 30.78
CA GLY A 235 10.28 7.64 29.57
C GLY A 235 11.31 6.57 29.21
N VAL A 236 12.35 6.99 28.48
CA VAL A 236 13.54 6.21 28.14
C VAL A 236 14.84 6.89 28.62
N ALA A 237 14.77 7.98 29.39
CA ALA A 237 15.95 8.70 29.87
C ALA A 237 16.91 7.80 30.67
N ASP A 238 16.36 7.00 31.59
CA ASP A 238 17.06 6.02 32.42
C ASP A 238 17.68 4.86 31.63
N LEU A 239 17.24 4.64 30.38
CA LEU A 239 17.78 3.61 29.50
C LEU A 239 19.03 4.08 28.74
N LYS A 240 19.41 5.36 28.84
CA LYS A 240 20.53 5.89 28.06
C LYS A 240 21.85 5.24 28.47
N GLY A 241 22.50 4.54 27.53
CA GLY A 241 23.82 3.93 27.74
C GLY A 241 23.86 2.69 28.64
N VAL A 242 22.71 2.13 29.05
CA VAL A 242 22.66 0.99 29.99
C VAL A 242 23.24 -0.31 29.43
N ALA A 243 23.36 -0.42 28.11
CA ALA A 243 23.93 -1.56 27.40
C ALA A 243 25.13 -1.12 26.55
N ALA A 244 25.92 -0.15 27.04
CA ALA A 244 27.08 0.39 26.35
C ALA A 244 28.06 -0.72 25.91
N GLY A 245 28.33 -0.79 24.60
CA GLY A 245 29.24 -1.78 24.00
C GLY A 245 28.70 -3.22 23.91
N ALA A 246 27.47 -3.48 24.35
CA ALA A 246 26.81 -4.76 24.10
C ALA A 246 26.24 -4.77 22.67
N PRO A 247 26.21 -5.93 21.99
CA PRO A 247 25.53 -6.04 20.71
C PRO A 247 24.01 -5.94 20.88
N ALA A 248 23.35 -5.32 19.90
CA ALA A 248 21.90 -5.31 19.78
C ALA A 248 21.44 -5.86 18.44
N VAL A 249 20.43 -6.73 18.44
CA VAL A 249 19.74 -7.16 17.23
C VAL A 249 18.44 -6.39 17.09
N VAL A 250 18.31 -5.67 15.99
CA VAL A 250 17.08 -5.03 15.53
C VAL A 250 16.35 -6.02 14.61
N VAL A 251 15.21 -6.53 15.08
CA VAL A 251 14.39 -7.52 14.35
C VAL A 251 13.25 -6.81 13.61
N SER A 252 13.34 -6.78 12.29
CA SER A 252 12.39 -6.16 11.38
C SER A 252 11.52 -7.20 10.64
N ALA A 253 10.46 -6.76 9.96
CA ALA A 253 9.40 -7.62 9.41
C ALA A 253 9.62 -8.14 7.99
N GLY A 254 10.78 -7.85 7.40
CA GLY A 254 11.11 -8.22 6.04
C GLY A 254 11.11 -9.74 5.82
N PRO A 255 10.83 -10.21 4.60
CA PRO A 255 10.68 -11.64 4.34
C PRO A 255 11.87 -12.50 4.72
N SER A 256 13.09 -11.96 4.64
CA SER A 256 14.32 -12.66 5.00
C SER A 256 14.38 -13.15 6.46
N LEU A 257 13.60 -12.56 7.37
CA LEU A 257 13.59 -12.93 8.80
C LEU A 257 13.40 -14.44 9.00
N GLU A 258 12.60 -15.08 8.15
CA GLU A 258 12.30 -16.52 8.26
C GLU A 258 13.55 -17.40 8.18
N ARG A 259 14.60 -16.94 7.47
CA ARG A 259 15.86 -17.68 7.31
C ARG A 259 16.61 -17.81 8.63
N ASN A 260 16.48 -16.78 9.48
CA ASN A 260 17.40 -16.54 10.59
C ASN A 260 16.73 -16.52 11.97
N ILE A 261 15.39 -16.47 12.02
CA ILE A 261 14.64 -16.32 13.27
C ILE A 261 15.02 -17.37 14.32
N ARG A 262 15.32 -18.61 13.91
CA ARG A 262 15.71 -19.70 14.83
C ARG A 262 17.05 -19.45 15.54
N ALA A 263 17.96 -18.69 14.95
CA ALA A 263 19.24 -18.37 15.59
C ALA A 263 19.03 -17.50 16.85
N LEU A 264 17.98 -16.67 16.89
CA LEU A 264 17.61 -15.87 18.05
C LEU A 264 17.05 -16.71 19.21
N ALA A 265 16.55 -17.91 18.93
CA ALA A 265 16.04 -18.83 19.95
C ALA A 265 17.14 -19.67 20.61
N ARG A 266 18.41 -19.55 20.16
CA ARG A 266 19.54 -20.28 20.76
C ARG A 266 19.66 -19.92 22.25
N PRO A 267 19.84 -20.91 23.15
CA PRO A 267 20.07 -20.64 24.57
C PRO A 267 21.25 -19.70 24.79
N GLY A 268 21.13 -18.74 25.72
CA GLY A 268 22.21 -17.81 26.05
C GLY A 268 22.27 -16.55 25.15
N VAL A 269 21.43 -16.43 24.11
CA VAL A 269 21.42 -15.24 23.23
C VAL A 269 20.82 -14.04 23.95
N ARG A 270 19.64 -14.20 24.56
CA ARG A 270 18.93 -13.11 25.25
C ARG A 270 19.75 -12.57 26.43
N GLU A 271 20.57 -13.40 27.06
CA GLU A 271 21.42 -13.05 28.19
C GLU A 271 22.68 -12.26 27.79
N ARG A 272 22.98 -12.13 26.49
CA ARG A 272 24.21 -11.47 25.99
C ARG A 272 23.95 -10.40 24.92
N VAL A 273 22.76 -10.40 24.31
CA VAL A 273 22.41 -9.57 23.17
C VAL A 273 21.09 -8.86 23.45
N VAL A 274 21.05 -7.53 23.30
CA VAL A 274 19.79 -6.79 23.37
C VAL A 274 18.97 -7.13 22.13
N ILE A 275 17.68 -7.44 22.30
CA ILE A 275 16.78 -7.77 21.19
C ILE A 275 15.69 -6.70 21.16
N VAL A 276 15.69 -5.90 20.10
CA VAL A 276 14.71 -4.84 19.85
C VAL A 276 13.89 -5.23 18.62
N ALA A 277 12.62 -5.57 18.82
CA ALA A 277 11.73 -5.99 17.77
C ALA A 277 10.81 -4.85 17.32
N VAL A 278 10.50 -4.77 16.03
CA VAL A 278 9.37 -3.95 15.57
C VAL A 278 8.04 -4.61 15.97
N GLN A 279 6.99 -3.83 16.23
CA GLN A 279 5.71 -4.38 16.68
C GLN A 279 5.11 -5.49 15.80
N THR A 280 5.33 -5.43 14.50
CA THR A 280 4.75 -6.37 13.52
C THR A 280 5.29 -7.80 13.64
N VAL A 281 6.45 -8.01 14.28
CA VAL A 281 7.07 -9.34 14.44
C VAL A 281 6.90 -9.94 15.84
N LEU A 282 6.27 -9.23 16.78
CA LEU A 282 6.16 -9.67 18.19
C LEU A 282 5.53 -11.06 18.30
N LYS A 283 4.32 -11.27 17.77
CA LYS A 283 3.62 -12.57 17.83
C LYS A 283 4.45 -13.69 17.19
N LYS A 284 5.17 -13.39 16.11
CA LYS A 284 6.02 -14.35 15.41
C LYS A 284 7.23 -14.77 16.24
N LEU A 285 7.87 -13.83 16.92
CA LEU A 285 8.96 -14.12 17.86
C LEU A 285 8.45 -14.97 19.04
N LEU A 286 7.32 -14.59 19.65
CA LEU A 286 6.72 -15.34 20.75
C LEU A 286 6.37 -16.79 20.35
N ALA A 287 5.83 -16.99 19.14
CA ALA A 287 5.53 -18.33 18.60
C ALA A 287 6.79 -19.21 18.44
N HIS A 288 7.97 -18.62 18.31
CA HIS A 288 9.26 -19.31 18.26
C HIS A 288 9.97 -19.39 19.62
N GLY A 289 9.29 -19.03 20.72
CA GLY A 289 9.86 -19.01 22.06
C GLY A 289 10.83 -17.84 22.32
N ILE A 290 10.86 -16.83 21.45
CA ILE A 290 11.76 -15.69 21.54
C ILE A 290 11.01 -14.52 22.20
N ARG A 291 11.48 -14.11 23.38
CA ARG A 291 10.98 -12.93 24.09
C ARG A 291 11.94 -11.75 23.87
N PRO A 292 11.62 -10.77 23.00
CA PRO A 292 12.48 -9.61 22.83
C PRO A 292 12.55 -8.79 24.12
N HIS A 293 13.62 -8.02 24.31
CA HIS A 293 13.72 -7.11 25.46
C HIS A 293 12.79 -5.91 25.27
N PHE A 294 12.80 -5.37 24.05
CA PHE A 294 12.00 -4.22 23.67
C PHE A 294 11.21 -4.50 22.40
N VAL A 295 10.01 -3.95 22.34
CA VAL A 295 9.20 -3.85 21.13
C VAL A 295 9.00 -2.36 20.84
N THR A 296 9.14 -1.91 19.61
CA THR A 296 8.89 -0.51 19.25
C THR A 296 7.61 -0.33 18.43
N ALA A 297 6.94 0.81 18.61
CA ALA A 297 5.72 1.16 17.89
C ALA A 297 5.63 2.65 17.54
N LEU A 298 5.23 2.95 16.30
CA LEU A 298 4.95 4.33 15.85
C LEU A 298 3.78 4.44 14.84
N ASP A 299 3.16 3.32 14.44
CA ASP A 299 2.15 3.32 13.36
C ASP A 299 0.88 4.08 13.77
N TYR A 300 0.37 4.89 12.84
CA TYR A 300 -0.81 5.75 13.05
C TYR A 300 -2.14 5.03 12.76
N HIS A 301 -2.10 3.84 12.16
CA HIS A 301 -3.28 3.10 11.72
C HIS A 301 -3.88 2.18 12.81
N GLU A 302 -5.21 2.16 12.91
CA GLU A 302 -5.95 1.31 13.86
C GLU A 302 -5.67 -0.19 13.68
N ILE A 303 -5.39 -0.62 12.43
CA ILE A 303 -5.11 -2.02 12.09
C ILE A 303 -3.96 -2.61 12.92
N SER A 304 -3.06 -1.77 13.43
CA SER A 304 -1.93 -2.16 14.27
C SER A 304 -2.33 -2.83 15.57
N ARG A 305 -3.59 -2.66 16.02
CA ARG A 305 -4.20 -3.42 17.12
C ARG A 305 -3.99 -4.94 16.97
N ARG A 306 -4.08 -5.45 15.74
CA ARG A 306 -3.99 -6.88 15.42
C ARG A 306 -2.66 -7.53 15.82
N PHE A 307 -1.59 -6.74 15.94
CA PHE A 307 -0.28 -7.23 16.37
C PHE A 307 -0.25 -7.64 17.85
N TYR A 308 -1.27 -7.25 18.62
CA TYR A 308 -1.39 -7.54 20.05
C TYR A 308 -2.62 -8.37 20.41
N GLU A 309 -3.53 -8.60 19.45
CA GLU A 309 -4.75 -9.38 19.67
C GLU A 309 -4.43 -10.80 20.15
N GLY A 310 -5.08 -11.19 21.26
CA GLY A 310 -4.94 -12.50 21.89
C GLY A 310 -3.75 -12.64 22.84
N LEU A 311 -2.90 -11.62 22.99
CA LEU A 311 -1.80 -11.66 23.94
C LEU A 311 -2.28 -11.40 25.37
N THR A 312 -1.69 -12.11 26.33
CA THR A 312 -1.88 -11.95 27.78
C THR A 312 -0.65 -11.34 28.44
N GLU A 313 -0.76 -10.91 29.70
CA GLU A 313 0.40 -10.42 30.48
C GLU A 313 1.53 -11.46 30.55
N ALA A 314 1.20 -12.76 30.65
CA ALA A 314 2.17 -13.85 30.73
C ALA A 314 2.95 -14.05 29.41
N ASP A 315 2.29 -13.81 28.27
CA ASP A 315 2.93 -13.95 26.95
C ASP A 315 4.04 -12.92 26.74
N VAL A 316 3.90 -11.73 27.35
CA VAL A 316 4.83 -10.59 27.18
C VAL A 316 5.66 -10.30 28.43
N GLU A 317 5.75 -11.24 29.36
CA GLU A 317 6.63 -11.12 30.53
C GLU A 317 8.09 -10.86 30.10
N GLY A 318 8.69 -9.83 30.69
CA GLY A 318 10.04 -9.38 30.37
C GLY A 318 10.18 -8.65 29.02
N VAL A 319 9.06 -8.25 28.40
CA VAL A 319 9.02 -7.46 27.16
C VAL A 319 8.48 -6.06 27.47
N THR A 320 9.21 -5.01 27.04
CA THR A 320 8.77 -3.61 27.18
C THR A 320 8.41 -3.01 25.83
N LEU A 321 7.20 -2.45 25.70
CA LEU A 321 6.80 -1.67 24.54
C LEU A 321 7.31 -0.23 24.67
N VAL A 322 8.11 0.24 23.72
CA VAL A 322 8.53 1.63 23.57
C VAL A 322 7.74 2.25 22.42
N ALA A 323 6.74 3.06 22.75
CA ALA A 323 5.81 3.63 21.77
C ALA A 323 5.94 5.16 21.72
N GLU A 324 6.06 5.71 20.51
CA GLU A 324 5.92 7.16 20.32
C GLU A 324 4.49 7.60 20.61
N ALA A 325 4.32 8.82 21.14
CA ALA A 325 2.99 9.34 21.48
C ALA A 325 2.04 9.45 20.28
N LYS A 326 2.58 9.59 19.06
CA LYS A 326 1.83 9.67 17.80
C LYS A 326 1.29 8.32 17.31
N ALA A 327 1.69 7.21 17.92
CA ALA A 327 1.17 5.89 17.59
C ALA A 327 -0.36 5.83 17.80
N ASN A 328 -1.05 4.99 17.03
CA ASN A 328 -2.50 4.86 17.17
C ASN A 328 -2.88 4.45 18.61
N PRO A 329 -3.88 5.07 19.24
CA PRO A 329 -4.27 4.76 20.62
C PRO A 329 -4.70 3.30 20.84
N ALA A 330 -5.12 2.60 19.78
CA ALA A 330 -5.43 1.19 19.83
C ALA A 330 -4.20 0.33 20.17
N ILE A 331 -2.98 0.77 19.84
CA ILE A 331 -1.73 0.07 20.16
C ILE A 331 -1.51 0.07 21.67
N LEU A 332 -1.48 1.25 22.28
CA LEU A 332 -1.22 1.40 23.72
C LEU A 332 -2.36 0.79 24.56
N GLY A 333 -3.58 0.78 24.04
CA GLY A 333 -4.73 0.13 24.68
C GLY A 333 -4.76 -1.39 24.56
N SER A 334 -3.98 -1.99 23.65
CA SER A 334 -4.03 -3.44 23.37
C SER A 334 -2.80 -4.21 23.83
N PHE A 335 -1.65 -3.56 24.06
CA PHE A 335 -0.48 -4.23 24.63
C PHE A 335 -0.68 -4.51 26.12
N PRO A 336 -0.59 -5.78 26.59
CA PRO A 336 -0.86 -6.11 27.99
C PRO A 336 0.33 -5.88 28.94
N GLY A 337 1.53 -5.61 28.41
CA GLY A 337 2.76 -5.50 29.21
C GLY A 337 3.16 -4.08 29.61
N VAL A 338 4.45 -3.89 29.91
CA VAL A 338 5.04 -2.60 30.31
C VAL A 338 5.18 -1.67 29.10
N ILE A 339 4.70 -0.42 29.24
CA ILE A 339 4.79 0.61 28.20
C ILE A 339 5.72 1.73 28.64
N ARG A 340 6.58 2.19 27.75
CA ARG A 340 7.40 3.40 27.88
C ARG A 340 7.12 4.34 26.72
N CYS A 341 7.08 5.64 27.02
CA CYS A 341 6.82 6.70 26.05
C CYS A 341 8.01 7.67 26.04
N PRO A 342 8.86 7.66 25.00
CA PRO A 342 9.90 8.67 24.81
C PRO A 342 9.29 10.08 24.79
N ARG A 343 10.12 11.09 25.04
CA ARG A 343 9.71 12.49 25.01
C ARG A 343 9.06 12.84 23.66
N ASP A 344 7.82 13.32 23.74
CA ASP A 344 7.09 13.89 22.61
C ASP A 344 7.00 15.41 22.79
N PRO A 345 7.43 16.23 21.80
CA PRO A 345 7.45 17.68 21.96
C PRO A 345 6.08 18.28 22.25
N ILE A 346 5.01 17.75 21.65
CA ILE A 346 3.65 18.26 21.81
C ILE A 346 3.14 17.97 23.22
N LEU A 347 3.19 16.71 23.67
CA LEU A 347 2.70 16.35 25.00
C LEU A 347 3.57 16.92 26.12
N HIS A 348 4.88 17.00 25.91
CA HIS A 348 5.77 17.60 26.90
C HIS A 348 5.45 19.08 27.12
N GLY A 349 5.25 19.86 26.06
CA GLY A 349 4.81 21.26 26.17
C GLY A 349 3.39 21.41 26.73
N LEU A 350 2.50 20.47 26.38
CA LEU A 350 1.13 20.45 26.86
C LEU A 350 1.04 20.18 28.37
N ILE A 351 1.72 19.15 28.86
CA ILE A 351 1.62 18.67 30.24
C ILE A 351 2.52 19.50 31.18
N GLY A 352 3.74 19.84 30.74
CA GLY A 352 4.69 20.63 31.53
C GLY A 352 5.08 19.98 32.85
N ASP A 353 5.15 18.64 32.91
CA ASP A 353 5.43 17.88 34.15
C ASP A 353 6.88 17.98 34.65
N GLY A 354 7.79 18.56 33.83
CA GLY A 354 9.21 18.68 34.15
C GLY A 354 9.95 17.33 34.19
N VAL A 355 9.32 16.24 33.75
CA VAL A 355 9.91 14.90 33.75
C VAL A 355 10.85 14.76 32.54
N ASP A 356 12.10 14.42 32.80
CA ASP A 356 13.01 14.00 31.73
C ASP A 356 12.60 12.60 31.24
N ARG A 357 11.97 12.57 30.06
CA ARG A 357 11.50 11.34 29.42
C ARG A 357 12.51 10.77 28.44
N GLY A 358 13.60 11.47 28.13
CA GLY A 358 14.59 11.03 27.14
C GLY A 358 14.05 11.08 25.71
N GLU A 359 14.92 11.47 24.77
CA GLU A 359 14.58 11.59 23.35
C GLU A 359 15.20 10.45 22.55
N LEU A 360 14.44 9.96 21.56
CA LEU A 360 14.95 9.03 20.55
C LEU A 360 15.02 9.73 19.20
N VAL A 361 15.90 9.24 18.33
CA VAL A 361 15.99 9.73 16.96
C VAL A 361 14.68 9.39 16.23
N SER A 362 14.01 10.42 15.71
CA SER A 362 12.77 10.26 14.96
C SER A 362 13.01 9.52 13.65
N GLY A 363 12.09 8.61 13.32
CA GLY A 363 12.18 7.70 12.19
C GLY A 363 10.92 7.67 11.34
N ALA A 364 11.05 7.39 10.04
CA ALA A 364 9.91 7.26 9.13
C ALA A 364 9.28 5.85 9.13
N THR A 365 9.86 4.88 9.86
CA THR A 365 9.33 3.52 10.06
C THR A 365 9.71 3.02 11.44
N VAL A 366 8.94 2.08 11.99
CA VAL A 366 9.16 1.44 13.29
C VAL A 366 10.59 0.89 13.44
N ALA A 367 11.20 0.44 12.34
CA ALA A 367 12.57 -0.05 12.33
C ALA A 367 13.62 1.03 12.63
N HIS A 368 13.40 2.28 12.21
CA HIS A 368 14.28 3.40 12.58
C HIS A 368 14.20 3.68 14.08
N LEU A 369 12.99 3.61 14.67
CA LEU A 369 12.80 3.76 16.11
C LEU A 369 13.49 2.63 16.88
N ALA A 370 13.43 1.38 16.38
CA ALA A 370 14.16 0.26 16.95
C ALA A 370 15.68 0.46 16.91
N TYR A 371 16.21 0.91 15.77
CA TYR A 371 17.63 1.26 15.62
C TYR A 371 18.04 2.40 16.55
N GLY A 372 17.25 3.47 16.60
CA GLY A 372 17.46 4.62 17.48
C GLY A 372 17.46 4.23 18.95
N LEU A 373 16.55 3.33 19.36
CA LEU A 373 16.54 2.78 20.72
C LEU A 373 17.79 1.96 21.01
N ALA A 374 18.23 1.08 20.09
CA ALA A 374 19.47 0.32 20.26
C ALA A 374 20.69 1.23 20.46
N ARG A 375 20.81 2.31 19.68
CA ARG A 375 21.88 3.29 19.86
C ARG A 375 21.72 4.13 21.13
N HIS A 376 20.49 4.46 21.54
CA HIS A 376 20.23 5.14 22.81
C HIS A 376 20.65 4.31 24.02
N LEU A 377 20.48 2.98 23.96
CA LEU A 377 20.98 2.03 24.96
C LEU A 377 22.53 1.96 24.99
N GLY A 378 23.22 2.52 24.00
CA GLY A 378 24.69 2.49 23.89
C GLY A 378 25.25 1.27 23.15
N CYS A 379 24.39 0.48 22.50
CA CYS A 379 24.79 -0.79 21.90
C CYS A 379 25.75 -0.60 20.71
N ASP A 380 26.78 -1.46 20.64
CA ASP A 380 27.73 -1.55 19.55
C ASP A 380 28.34 -2.97 19.48
N PRO A 381 28.24 -3.69 18.35
CA PRO A 381 27.57 -3.31 17.11
C PRO A 381 26.03 -3.33 17.22
N VAL A 382 25.36 -2.62 16.29
CA VAL A 382 23.92 -2.84 16.02
C VAL A 382 23.79 -3.76 14.80
N ILE A 383 23.07 -4.87 14.96
CA ILE A 383 22.88 -5.95 13.98
C ILE A 383 21.45 -5.86 13.45
N LEU A 384 21.29 -5.81 12.13
CA LEU A 384 19.99 -5.77 11.46
C LEU A 384 19.59 -7.17 10.98
N VAL A 385 18.36 -7.61 11.26
CA VAL A 385 17.78 -8.83 10.68
C VAL A 385 16.35 -8.58 10.21
N GLY A 386 15.96 -9.15 9.08
CA GLY A 386 14.64 -8.89 8.48
C GLY A 386 14.49 -7.45 7.99
N GLN A 387 15.59 -6.72 7.77
CA GLN A 387 15.59 -5.33 7.29
C GLN A 387 15.69 -5.29 5.76
N ASP A 388 14.73 -5.92 5.08
CA ASP A 388 14.86 -6.19 3.65
C ASP A 388 14.81 -4.93 2.78
N LEU A 389 13.95 -3.96 3.11
CA LEU A 389 13.74 -2.74 2.31
C LEU A 389 13.45 -3.04 0.82
N GLY A 390 12.83 -4.18 0.57
CA GLY A 390 12.45 -4.71 -0.73
C GLY A 390 11.61 -5.97 -0.56
N PHE A 391 10.97 -6.38 -1.65
CA PHE A 391 10.08 -7.52 -1.73
C PHE A 391 10.87 -8.80 -1.98
N THR A 392 11.62 -9.23 -0.96
CA THR A 392 12.44 -10.44 -1.03
C THR A 392 11.54 -11.63 -1.35
N ASP A 393 11.94 -12.40 -2.36
CA ASP A 393 11.22 -13.58 -2.83
C ASP A 393 9.78 -13.29 -3.25
N GLY A 394 9.44 -12.06 -3.64
CA GLY A 394 8.07 -11.70 -4.04
C GLY A 394 7.09 -11.70 -2.87
N GLN A 395 7.54 -11.33 -1.68
CA GLN A 395 6.71 -11.20 -0.48
C GLN A 395 6.81 -9.79 0.08
N TYR A 396 5.70 -9.28 0.61
CA TYR A 396 5.70 -8.00 1.34
C TYR A 396 6.22 -8.15 2.77
N TYR A 397 5.81 -9.21 3.45
CA TYR A 397 6.24 -9.57 4.80
C TYR A 397 6.67 -11.03 4.86
N SER A 398 7.31 -11.43 5.95
CA SER A 398 7.68 -12.83 6.17
C SER A 398 6.49 -13.79 6.11
N ALA A 399 6.74 -15.00 5.61
CA ALA A 399 5.77 -16.09 5.54
C ALA A 399 5.02 -16.30 6.87
N GLY A 400 3.71 -16.57 6.78
CA GLY A 400 2.82 -16.72 7.94
C GLY A 400 2.42 -15.39 8.59
N ALA A 401 2.50 -14.27 7.87
CA ALA A 401 2.03 -12.98 8.36
C ALA A 401 0.51 -12.98 8.57
N ALA A 402 0.02 -12.21 9.55
CA ALA A 402 -1.41 -12.17 9.91
C ALA A 402 -2.37 -11.83 8.75
N ILE A 403 -1.87 -11.14 7.72
CA ILE A 403 -2.65 -10.84 6.50
C ILE A 403 -3.01 -12.11 5.71
N HIS A 404 -2.20 -13.18 5.81
CA HIS A 404 -2.46 -14.46 5.14
C HIS A 404 -3.74 -15.11 5.66
N ASP A 405 -4.02 -14.99 6.97
CA ASP A 405 -5.28 -15.45 7.57
C ASP A 405 -6.46 -14.58 7.15
N VAL A 406 -6.28 -13.26 7.05
CA VAL A 406 -7.33 -12.32 6.59
C VAL A 406 -7.77 -12.66 5.16
N TRP A 407 -6.82 -13.01 4.30
CA TRP A 407 -7.11 -13.39 2.92
C TRP A 407 -7.69 -14.80 2.77
N ALA A 408 -7.73 -15.63 3.83
CA ALA A 408 -8.24 -17.00 3.72
C ALA A 408 -9.64 -17.08 3.09
N GLY A 409 -10.49 -16.09 3.37
CA GLY A 409 -11.84 -15.94 2.78
C GLY A 409 -11.85 -15.55 1.29
N GLU A 410 -10.69 -15.32 0.69
CA GLU A 410 -10.50 -14.96 -0.72
C GLU A 410 -9.67 -16.00 -1.48
N LEU A 411 -8.94 -16.86 -0.75
CA LEU A 411 -8.09 -17.89 -1.34
C LEU A 411 -8.94 -19.01 -1.93
N SER A 412 -8.54 -19.52 -3.09
CA SER A 412 -9.17 -20.63 -3.81
C SER A 412 -8.21 -21.24 -4.84
N GLU A 413 -8.66 -22.22 -5.62
CA GLU A 413 -7.87 -22.80 -6.73
C GLU A 413 -7.40 -21.75 -7.77
N PHE A 414 -8.14 -20.65 -7.89
CA PHE A 414 -7.87 -19.55 -8.84
C PHE A 414 -7.42 -18.25 -8.14
N ASN A 415 -7.08 -18.33 -6.85
CA ASN A 415 -6.50 -17.21 -6.12
C ASN A 415 -5.61 -17.78 -5.00
N SER A 416 -4.38 -18.12 -5.35
CA SER A 416 -3.38 -18.68 -4.43
C SER A 416 -2.82 -17.60 -3.50
N LEU A 417 -2.11 -18.02 -2.46
CA LEU A 417 -1.44 -17.08 -1.56
C LEU A 417 -0.27 -16.36 -2.27
N GLU A 418 0.42 -17.06 -3.16
CA GLU A 418 1.46 -16.53 -4.05
C GLU A 418 0.91 -15.44 -4.96
N MET A 419 -0.30 -15.65 -5.50
CA MET A 419 -1.00 -14.64 -6.28
C MET A 419 -1.32 -13.40 -5.44
N MET A 420 -1.86 -13.57 -4.24
CA MET A 420 -2.22 -12.46 -3.37
C MET A 420 -1.00 -11.62 -2.95
N GLU A 421 0.14 -12.26 -2.63
CA GLU A 421 1.40 -11.54 -2.39
C GLU A 421 1.89 -10.79 -3.63
N TRP A 422 1.84 -11.42 -4.80
CA TRP A 422 2.19 -10.74 -6.05
C TRP A 422 1.29 -9.53 -6.32
N GLN A 423 -0.03 -9.69 -6.25
CA GLN A 423 -0.97 -8.59 -6.46
C GLN A 423 -0.74 -7.45 -5.46
N ARG A 424 -0.43 -7.77 -4.20
CA ARG A 424 -0.10 -6.76 -3.21
C ARG A 424 1.11 -5.91 -3.62
N ILE A 425 2.13 -6.52 -4.20
CA ILE A 425 3.32 -5.82 -4.73
C ILE A 425 2.99 -5.05 -6.01
N ALA A 426 2.30 -5.69 -6.97
CA ALA A 426 1.99 -5.09 -8.26
C ALA A 426 1.07 -3.85 -8.14
N ARG A 427 0.25 -3.78 -7.08
CA ARG A 427 -0.62 -2.62 -6.76
C ARG A 427 0.15 -1.32 -6.50
N PHE A 428 1.45 -1.36 -6.22
CA PHE A 428 2.28 -0.15 -6.11
C PHE A 428 2.52 0.52 -7.47
N GLY A 429 2.36 -0.23 -8.58
CA GLY A 429 2.36 0.33 -9.93
C GLY A 429 3.59 1.21 -10.21
N PRO A 430 3.43 2.48 -10.61
CA PRO A 430 4.54 3.39 -10.90
C PRO A 430 5.50 3.65 -9.72
N ALA A 431 5.08 3.39 -8.47
CA ALA A 431 5.93 3.54 -7.29
C ALA A 431 6.90 2.35 -7.10
N LEU A 432 6.70 1.25 -7.84
CA LEU A 432 7.56 0.07 -7.82
C LEU A 432 8.86 0.35 -8.57
N GLN A 433 9.99 -0.07 -8.01
CA GLN A 433 11.32 0.09 -8.59
C GLN A 433 12.07 -1.23 -8.53
N ARG A 434 12.90 -1.48 -9.55
CA ARG A 434 13.84 -2.61 -9.54
C ARG A 434 15.11 -2.18 -8.80
N ALA A 435 15.57 -3.05 -7.91
CA ALA A 435 16.81 -2.91 -7.16
C ALA A 435 17.60 -4.22 -7.24
N THR A 436 18.76 -4.23 -6.60
CA THR A 436 19.61 -5.40 -6.47
C THR A 436 19.66 -5.83 -5.01
N ASP A 437 19.45 -7.12 -4.76
CA ASP A 437 19.55 -7.68 -3.42
C ASP A 437 21.02 -7.82 -2.96
N VAL A 438 21.23 -8.18 -1.69
CA VAL A 438 22.57 -8.40 -1.10
C VAL A 438 23.40 -9.48 -1.80
N PHE A 439 22.81 -10.28 -2.70
CA PHE A 439 23.46 -11.34 -3.47
C PHE A 439 23.59 -11.00 -4.96
N GLY A 440 23.30 -9.77 -5.38
CA GLY A 440 23.44 -9.36 -6.78
C GLY A 440 22.24 -9.68 -7.68
N ARG A 441 21.10 -10.11 -7.13
CA ARG A 441 19.91 -10.54 -7.89
C ARG A 441 18.85 -9.44 -8.00
N PRO A 442 17.99 -9.48 -9.04
CA PRO A 442 16.89 -8.51 -9.17
C PRO A 442 15.84 -8.71 -8.08
N ILE A 443 15.44 -7.60 -7.45
CA ILE A 443 14.38 -7.53 -6.45
C ILE A 443 13.54 -6.28 -6.73
N PHE A 444 12.25 -6.31 -6.37
CA PHE A 444 11.43 -5.11 -6.37
C PHE A 444 11.52 -4.39 -5.02
N THR A 445 11.49 -3.07 -5.03
CA THR A 445 11.27 -2.22 -3.86
C THR A 445 10.26 -1.14 -4.24
N ASP A 446 9.77 -0.36 -3.29
CA ASP A 446 8.91 0.78 -3.56
C ASP A 446 9.60 2.09 -3.16
N GLU A 447 9.01 3.22 -3.58
CA GLU A 447 9.52 4.55 -3.29
C GLU A 447 9.64 4.85 -1.78
N GLN A 448 8.75 4.25 -0.96
CA GLN A 448 8.73 4.43 0.49
C GLN A 448 9.89 3.69 1.16
N MET A 449 10.11 2.41 0.84
CA MET A 449 11.23 1.61 1.31
C MET A 449 12.57 2.16 0.83
N LEU A 450 12.64 2.72 -0.39
CA LEU A 450 13.84 3.41 -0.85
C LEU A 450 14.13 4.64 0.02
N THR A 451 13.11 5.42 0.38
CA THR A 451 13.24 6.56 1.30
C THR A 451 13.72 6.09 2.68
N TYR A 452 13.21 4.95 3.18
CA TYR A 452 13.69 4.35 4.42
C TYR A 452 15.15 3.95 4.34
N ARG A 453 15.57 3.32 3.23
CA ARG A 453 16.97 2.94 2.99
C ARG A 453 17.89 4.14 3.05
N LEU A 454 17.52 5.24 2.38
CA LEU A 454 18.30 6.48 2.38
C LEU A 454 18.43 7.08 3.78
N GLN A 455 17.36 7.04 4.60
CA GLN A 455 17.43 7.52 5.99
C GLN A 455 18.33 6.62 6.86
N PHE A 456 18.24 5.31 6.71
CA PHE A 456 19.12 4.36 7.38
C PHE A 456 20.59 4.58 7.00
N GLU A 457 20.91 4.71 5.71
CA GLU A 457 22.28 4.93 5.23
C GLU A 457 22.89 6.23 5.81
N ARG A 458 22.10 7.29 6.01
CA ARG A 458 22.55 8.51 6.70
C ARG A 458 22.89 8.24 8.17
N LEU A 459 22.10 7.42 8.87
CA LEU A 459 22.37 7.05 10.26
C LEU A 459 23.63 6.17 10.35
N PHE A 460 23.79 5.22 9.43
CA PHE A 460 24.94 4.33 9.37
C PHE A 460 26.23 5.08 9.07
N GLU A 461 26.21 6.02 8.13
CA GLU A 461 27.36 6.89 7.84
C GLU A 461 27.72 7.76 9.06
N ALA A 462 26.72 8.32 9.76
CA ALA A 462 26.96 9.10 10.97
C ALA A 462 27.58 8.26 12.10
N ASP A 463 27.23 6.98 12.18
CA ASP A 463 27.79 6.02 13.13
C ASP A 463 29.21 5.60 12.74
N GLU A 464 29.46 5.29 11.46
CA GLU A 464 30.79 4.98 10.92
C GLU A 464 31.77 6.14 11.18
N ARG A 465 31.35 7.40 10.97
CA ARG A 465 32.15 8.59 11.29
C ARG A 465 32.48 8.73 12.78
N LYS A 466 31.69 8.12 13.67
CA LYS A 466 31.95 8.05 15.12
C LYS A 466 32.74 6.79 15.52
N GLY A 467 33.07 5.91 14.57
CA GLY A 467 33.73 4.64 14.81
C GLY A 467 32.82 3.54 15.36
N LEU A 468 31.49 3.70 15.26
CA LEU A 468 30.50 2.71 15.66
C LEU A 468 30.21 1.76 14.49
N ARG A 469 29.86 0.50 14.79
CA ARG A 469 29.67 -0.56 13.80
C ARG A 469 28.20 -0.88 13.59
N THR A 470 27.81 -1.08 12.33
CA THR A 470 26.48 -1.56 11.94
C THR A 470 26.64 -2.79 11.06
N ILE A 471 26.01 -3.89 11.46
CA ILE A 471 26.10 -5.18 10.77
C ILE A 471 24.78 -5.46 10.04
N ASP A 472 24.85 -5.75 8.74
CA ASP A 472 23.69 -6.21 7.98
C ASP A 472 23.65 -7.74 7.96
N ALA A 473 22.84 -8.31 8.86
CA ALA A 473 22.56 -9.74 8.97
C ALA A 473 21.17 -10.12 8.42
N THR A 474 20.67 -9.31 7.48
CA THR A 474 19.38 -9.55 6.83
C THR A 474 19.41 -10.81 5.97
N GLU A 475 20.55 -11.15 5.36
CA GLU A 475 20.69 -12.30 4.44
C GLU A 475 19.58 -12.31 3.36
N GLY A 476 19.21 -11.13 2.90
CA GLY A 476 18.13 -10.85 1.95
C GLY A 476 17.93 -9.34 1.79
N GLY A 477 16.96 -8.95 0.97
CA GLY A 477 16.65 -7.54 0.75
C GLY A 477 17.72 -6.75 -0.01
N VAL A 478 17.49 -5.44 -0.11
CA VAL A 478 18.35 -4.49 -0.83
C VAL A 478 19.64 -4.22 -0.06
N SER A 479 20.76 -4.11 -0.77
CA SER A 479 22.06 -3.74 -0.22
C SER A 479 22.05 -2.35 0.43
N LYS A 480 22.75 -2.24 1.57
CA LYS A 480 22.80 -1.04 2.42
C LYS A 480 24.25 -0.56 2.53
N ARG A 481 24.53 0.70 2.19
CA ARG A 481 25.85 1.32 2.34
C ARG A 481 26.18 1.52 3.83
N HIS A 482 27.48 1.65 4.15
CA HIS A 482 27.98 1.89 5.52
C HIS A 482 27.61 0.78 6.52
N THR A 483 27.46 -0.46 6.04
CA THR A 483 27.21 -1.64 6.87
C THR A 483 28.21 -2.74 6.56
N GLU A 484 28.45 -3.62 7.53
CA GLU A 484 29.25 -4.83 7.39
C GLU A 484 28.33 -6.04 7.11
N PRO A 485 28.30 -6.62 5.90
CA PRO A 485 27.50 -7.82 5.63
C PRO A 485 28.02 -9.03 6.41
N MET A 486 27.15 -9.72 7.14
CA MET A 486 27.50 -10.88 7.96
C MET A 486 26.29 -11.81 8.12
N THR A 487 26.48 -13.11 8.38
CA THR A 487 25.35 -13.97 8.76
C THR A 487 24.89 -13.66 10.19
N LEU A 488 23.61 -13.88 10.52
CA LEU A 488 23.15 -13.64 11.90
C LEU A 488 23.89 -14.53 12.91
N GLU A 489 24.19 -15.77 12.54
CA GLU A 489 24.92 -16.69 13.42
C GLU A 489 26.29 -16.14 13.82
N HIS A 490 27.10 -15.69 12.85
CA HIS A 490 28.41 -15.10 13.14
C HIS A 490 28.30 -13.78 13.91
N ALA A 491 27.29 -12.96 13.61
CA ALA A 491 27.07 -11.69 14.32
C ALA A 491 26.72 -11.90 15.79
N LEU A 492 25.92 -12.94 16.12
CA LEU A 492 25.58 -13.31 17.50
C LEU A 492 26.79 -13.84 18.29
N ASP A 493 27.73 -14.50 17.62
CA ASP A 493 28.94 -15.03 18.27
C ASP A 493 29.95 -13.93 18.65
N LEU A 494 29.76 -12.68 18.20
CA LEU A 494 30.52 -11.51 18.68
C LEU A 494 30.23 -11.17 20.16
N ALA A 495 29.13 -11.68 20.73
CA ALA A 495 28.69 -11.37 22.08
C ALA A 495 29.43 -12.21 23.15
N VAL A 496 30.31 -11.57 23.92
CA VAL A 496 31.18 -12.26 24.89
C VAL A 496 30.85 -12.00 26.37
N ALA A 497 30.03 -10.99 26.68
CA ALA A 497 29.73 -10.59 28.07
C ALA A 497 28.25 -10.74 28.42
N PRO A 498 27.89 -11.04 29.70
CA PRO A 498 26.52 -11.04 30.17
C PRO A 498 25.90 -9.64 30.13
N LEU A 499 24.63 -9.57 29.75
CA LEU A 499 23.81 -8.36 29.71
C LEU A 499 23.05 -8.19 31.02
N SER A 500 23.02 -6.97 31.56
CA SER A 500 22.15 -6.59 32.67
C SER A 500 21.39 -5.32 32.31
N LEU A 501 20.09 -5.45 32.06
CA LEU A 501 19.20 -4.32 31.83
C LEU A 501 18.46 -3.97 33.12
N PRO A 502 18.18 -2.68 33.39
CA PRO A 502 17.40 -2.29 34.56
C PRO A 502 15.99 -2.90 34.49
N GLU A 503 15.51 -3.43 35.62
CA GLU A 503 14.13 -3.87 35.74
C GLU A 503 13.20 -2.66 35.51
N CYS A 504 12.31 -2.79 34.53
CA CYS A 504 11.28 -1.79 34.31
C CYS A 504 10.14 -2.05 35.28
N GLY A 505 9.97 -1.16 36.28
CA GLY A 505 8.77 -1.14 37.09
C GLY A 505 7.53 -0.97 36.21
N ARG A 506 6.40 -1.62 36.57
CA ARG A 506 5.14 -1.48 35.84
C ARG A 506 4.62 -0.04 35.98
N PRO A 507 4.50 0.75 34.90
CA PRO A 507 3.68 1.96 34.97
C PRO A 507 2.21 1.57 35.02
N GLY A 508 1.45 2.26 35.87
CA GLY A 508 0.00 2.10 35.96
C GLY A 508 -0.73 2.92 34.91
N ARG A 509 -2.04 2.69 34.74
CA ARG A 509 -2.91 3.69 34.09
C ARG A 509 -2.92 4.96 34.94
N ALA A 510 -3.05 6.12 34.31
CA ALA A 510 -3.23 7.39 35.02
C ALA A 510 -4.33 7.22 36.08
N ASP A 511 -3.98 7.52 37.34
CA ASP A 511 -4.93 7.50 38.46
C ASP A 511 -6.00 8.60 38.29
N GLY A 512 -7.04 8.56 39.13
CA GLY A 512 -8.14 9.53 39.06
C GLY A 512 -7.66 10.98 39.14
N ALA A 513 -6.75 11.26 40.08
CA ALA A 513 -6.20 12.61 40.29
C ALA A 513 -5.40 13.11 39.08
N THR A 514 -4.61 12.24 38.43
CA THR A 514 -3.85 12.59 37.24
C THR A 514 -4.78 12.87 36.07
N ARG A 515 -5.83 12.07 35.88
CA ARG A 515 -6.84 12.32 34.83
C ARG A 515 -7.55 13.64 35.03
N GLU A 516 -7.96 13.97 36.25
CA GLU A 516 -8.60 15.26 36.56
C GLU A 516 -7.69 16.45 36.24
N ARG A 517 -6.40 16.38 36.62
CA ARG A 517 -5.40 17.41 36.27
C ARG A 517 -5.24 17.56 34.75
N LEU A 518 -5.15 16.44 34.02
CA LEU A 518 -5.06 16.45 32.57
C LEU A 518 -6.31 17.06 31.92
N VAL A 519 -7.51 16.71 32.38
CA VAL A 519 -8.76 17.28 31.87
C VAL A 519 -8.80 18.80 32.07
N GLU A 520 -8.42 19.30 33.26
CA GLU A 520 -8.38 20.76 33.47
C GLU A 520 -7.32 21.43 32.60
N ARG A 521 -6.15 20.79 32.42
CA ARG A 521 -5.11 21.30 31.53
C ARG A 521 -5.61 21.40 30.08
N LEU A 522 -6.24 20.35 29.55
CA LEU A 522 -6.82 20.35 28.20
C LEU A 522 -7.89 21.42 28.04
N ARG A 523 -8.77 21.61 29.04
CA ARG A 523 -9.79 22.67 29.03
C ARG A 523 -9.18 24.07 29.03
N GLY A 524 -8.09 24.27 29.77
CA GLY A 524 -7.31 25.51 29.74
C GLY A 524 -6.80 25.82 28.33
N VAL A 525 -6.09 24.87 27.73
CA VAL A 525 -5.53 25.03 26.38
C VAL A 525 -6.61 25.18 25.32
N ARG A 526 -7.78 24.53 25.50
CA ARG A 526 -8.96 24.78 24.66
C ARG A 526 -9.37 26.26 24.75
N ARG A 527 -9.53 26.81 25.96
CA ARG A 527 -9.92 28.23 26.13
C ARG A 527 -8.95 29.15 25.38
N ASP A 528 -7.66 28.87 25.47
CA ASP A 528 -6.62 29.62 24.78
C ASP A 528 -6.72 29.48 23.24
N ALA A 529 -6.93 28.27 22.73
CA ALA A 529 -7.19 28.05 21.29
C ALA A 529 -8.45 28.80 20.81
N GLY A 530 -9.52 28.83 21.60
CA GLY A 530 -10.72 29.62 21.29
C GLY A 530 -10.46 31.13 21.29
N ARG A 531 -9.60 31.60 22.21
CA ARG A 531 -9.14 33.00 22.24
C ARG A 531 -8.32 33.34 20.99
N MET A 532 -7.38 32.47 20.60
CA MET A 532 -6.62 32.60 19.35
C MET A 532 -7.55 32.71 18.14
N ALA A 533 -8.54 31.81 18.01
CA ALA A 533 -9.47 31.83 16.89
C ALA A 533 -10.24 33.16 16.79
N ALA A 534 -10.67 33.73 17.92
CA ALA A 534 -11.32 35.03 17.97
C ALA A 534 -10.37 36.19 17.58
N LEU A 535 -9.14 36.18 18.10
CA LEU A 535 -8.11 37.19 17.79
C LEU A 535 -7.68 37.15 16.32
N SER A 536 -7.54 35.96 15.74
CA SER A 536 -7.21 35.78 14.32
C SER A 536 -8.33 36.29 13.41
N ARG A 537 -9.61 36.04 13.75
CA ARG A 537 -10.77 36.62 13.03
C ARG A 537 -10.78 38.15 13.13
N GLN A 538 -10.55 38.70 14.32
CA GLN A 538 -10.41 40.14 14.51
C GLN A 538 -9.27 40.74 13.67
N THR A 539 -8.14 40.03 13.57
CA THR A 539 -7.00 40.44 12.75
C THR A 539 -7.35 40.43 11.27
N ALA A 540 -8.10 39.43 10.79
CA ALA A 540 -8.57 39.37 9.41
C ALA A 540 -9.44 40.60 9.07
N ASP A 541 -10.36 40.97 9.96
CA ASP A 541 -11.21 42.16 9.78
C ASP A 541 -10.39 43.45 9.73
N LEU A 542 -9.39 43.60 10.60
CA LEU A 542 -8.48 44.76 10.57
C LEU A 542 -7.68 44.81 9.27
N LEU A 543 -7.18 43.68 8.79
CA LEU A 543 -6.43 43.60 7.54
C LEU A 543 -7.29 43.91 6.31
N ARG A 544 -8.56 43.50 6.26
CA ARG A 544 -9.50 43.89 5.19
C ARG A 544 -9.73 45.40 5.18
N VAL A 545 -9.86 46.03 6.35
CA VAL A 545 -9.94 47.50 6.45
C VAL A 545 -8.64 48.16 5.99
N MET A 546 -7.47 47.55 6.26
CA MET A 546 -6.18 48.04 5.73
C MET A 546 -6.11 47.93 4.21
N GLU A 547 -6.63 46.85 3.62
CA GLU A 547 -6.69 46.63 2.18
C GLU A 547 -7.57 47.69 1.48
N GLU A 548 -8.76 47.97 2.02
CA GLU A 548 -9.67 49.00 1.49
C GLU A 548 -9.10 50.42 1.55
N HIS A 549 -8.22 50.69 2.52
CA HIS A 549 -7.65 52.01 2.78
C HIS A 549 -6.12 52.07 2.61
N HIS A 550 -5.54 51.18 1.81
CA HIS A 550 -4.08 51.04 1.66
C HIS A 550 -3.36 52.31 1.15
N ALA A 551 -4.09 53.28 0.59
CA ALA A 551 -3.56 54.58 0.16
C ALA A 551 -3.45 55.64 1.31
N ASP A 552 -4.03 55.39 2.49
CA ASP A 552 -4.00 56.28 3.66
C ASP A 552 -2.99 55.77 4.70
N GLN A 553 -1.75 56.27 4.62
CA GLN A 553 -0.63 55.76 5.41
C GLN A 553 -0.78 55.99 6.92
N GLU A 554 -1.39 57.10 7.37
CA GLU A 554 -1.60 57.35 8.80
C GLU A 554 -2.62 56.38 9.39
N ARG A 555 -3.69 56.08 8.65
CA ARG A 555 -4.69 55.09 9.07
C ARG A 555 -4.10 53.69 9.08
N VAL A 556 -3.34 53.32 8.04
CA VAL A 556 -2.65 52.02 7.95
C VAL A 556 -1.67 51.83 9.11
N ASN A 557 -0.84 52.81 9.43
CA ASN A 557 0.13 52.72 10.54
C ASN A 557 -0.54 52.49 11.91
N ARG A 558 -1.71 53.11 12.16
CA ARG A 558 -2.49 52.85 13.38
C ARG A 558 -3.07 51.44 13.42
N LEU A 559 -3.49 50.91 12.28
CA LEU A 559 -4.02 49.54 12.17
C LEU A 559 -2.90 48.51 12.38
N ILE A 560 -1.69 48.74 11.83
CA ILE A 560 -0.51 47.90 12.06
C ILE A 560 -0.21 47.74 13.54
N GLY A 561 -0.17 48.84 14.32
CA GLY A 561 0.08 48.75 15.76
C GLY A 561 -0.96 47.92 16.53
N ARG A 562 -2.23 47.91 16.07
CA ARG A 562 -3.27 47.04 16.64
C ARG A 562 -3.07 45.57 16.25
N VAL A 563 -2.69 45.31 15.00
CA VAL A 563 -2.37 43.96 14.51
C VAL A 563 -1.16 43.39 15.26
N ASP A 564 -0.10 44.18 15.46
CA ASP A 564 1.09 43.78 16.21
C ASP A 564 0.73 43.43 17.67
N SER A 565 -0.08 44.25 18.34
CA SER A 565 -0.54 43.95 19.70
C SER A 565 -1.35 42.65 19.78
N ILE A 566 -2.17 42.33 18.77
CA ILE A 566 -2.92 41.07 18.73
C ILE A 566 -1.97 39.90 18.45
N ARG A 567 -0.98 40.07 17.56
CA ARG A 567 0.05 39.06 17.29
C ARG A 567 0.79 38.69 18.56
N ASP A 568 1.25 39.68 19.33
CA ASP A 568 1.99 39.46 20.57
C ASP A 568 1.12 38.73 21.61
N GLU A 569 -0.19 39.01 21.68
CA GLU A 569 -1.13 38.27 22.52
C GLU A 569 -1.27 36.81 22.05
N VAL A 570 -1.44 36.58 20.74
CA VAL A 570 -1.57 35.24 20.15
C VAL A 570 -0.32 34.38 20.36
N GLU A 571 0.87 34.97 20.18
CA GLU A 571 2.16 34.30 20.42
C GLU A 571 2.37 33.95 21.90
N GLY A 572 1.74 34.68 22.81
CA GLY A 572 1.79 34.42 24.26
C GLY A 572 0.89 33.25 24.73
N LEU A 573 -0.03 32.75 23.90
CA LEU A 573 -1.00 31.71 24.25
C LEU A 573 -0.41 30.29 24.15
N GLU A 574 0.75 30.03 24.73
CA GLU A 574 1.36 28.69 24.76
C GLU A 574 0.74 27.80 25.85
N PRO A 575 0.49 26.49 25.59
CA PRO A 575 0.94 25.70 24.43
C PRO A 575 -0.05 25.70 23.24
N ALA A 576 -1.14 26.46 23.29
CA ALA A 576 -2.15 26.48 22.22
C ALA A 576 -1.55 27.01 20.91
N TYR A 577 -0.70 28.04 20.99
CA TYR A 577 0.01 28.59 19.83
C TYR A 577 0.79 27.52 19.06
N GLY A 578 1.65 26.75 19.75
CA GLY A 578 2.41 25.67 19.13
C GLY A 578 1.53 24.59 18.48
N LEU A 579 0.43 24.19 19.12
CA LEU A 579 -0.52 23.20 18.58
C LEU A 579 -1.21 23.67 17.30
N VAL A 580 -1.71 24.92 17.31
CA VAL A 580 -2.41 25.51 16.16
C VAL A 580 -1.45 25.67 14.99
N HIS A 581 -0.21 26.11 15.24
CA HIS A 581 0.81 26.19 14.20
C HIS A 581 1.21 24.83 13.65
N PHE A 582 1.33 23.82 14.51
CA PHE A 582 1.60 22.46 14.06
C PHE A 582 0.48 21.93 13.17
N LEU A 583 -0.80 22.20 13.47
CA LEU A 583 -1.91 21.83 12.60
C LEU A 583 -1.92 22.64 11.28
N ASN A 584 -1.57 23.92 11.33
CA ASN A 584 -1.60 24.84 10.18
C ASN A 584 -0.37 24.73 9.26
N GLN A 585 0.20 23.54 9.08
CA GLN A 585 1.34 23.33 8.17
C GLN A 585 1.01 23.70 6.71
N THR A 586 -0.22 23.39 6.26
CA THR A 586 -0.65 23.72 4.90
C THR A 586 -0.76 25.24 4.68
N GLY A 587 -1.31 25.97 5.66
CA GLY A 587 -1.35 27.44 5.61
C GLY A 587 0.06 28.05 5.64
N THR A 588 0.95 27.48 6.45
CA THR A 588 2.37 27.87 6.51
C THR A 588 3.07 27.71 5.17
N LEU A 589 2.86 26.57 4.48
CA LEU A 589 3.41 26.33 3.15
C LEU A 589 2.86 27.30 2.10
N LYS A 590 1.56 27.61 2.16
CA LYS A 590 0.92 28.59 1.25
C LYS A 590 1.44 30.00 1.49
N ARG A 591 1.58 30.41 2.76
CA ARG A 591 2.19 31.69 3.14
C ARG A 591 3.62 31.78 2.60
N PHE A 592 4.42 30.75 2.82
CA PHE A 592 5.79 30.68 2.30
C PHE A 592 5.84 30.83 0.77
N LYS A 593 4.94 30.15 0.05
CA LYS A 593 4.82 30.29 -1.41
C LYS A 593 4.47 31.72 -1.84
N ALA A 594 3.56 32.38 -1.12
CA ALA A 594 3.17 33.76 -1.39
C ALA A 594 4.31 34.76 -1.08
N ASP A 595 5.00 34.61 0.06
CA ASP A 595 6.16 35.42 0.44
C ASP A 595 7.24 35.37 -0.64
N ARG A 596 7.56 34.16 -1.09
CA ARG A 596 8.48 33.94 -2.19
C ARG A 596 8.01 34.63 -3.47
N ALA A 597 6.75 34.45 -3.86
CA ALA A 597 6.22 35.06 -5.08
C ALA A 597 6.30 36.60 -5.05
N ILE A 598 6.17 37.21 -3.86
CA ILE A 598 6.34 38.65 -3.65
C ILE A 598 7.82 39.06 -3.76
N ASP A 599 8.75 38.24 -3.24
CA ASP A 599 10.18 38.56 -3.22
C ASP A 599 10.91 38.35 -4.56
N VAL A 600 10.48 37.37 -5.38
CA VAL A 600 11.06 37.11 -6.71
C VAL A 600 10.33 37.81 -7.85
N ALA A 601 9.23 38.53 -7.60
CA ALA A 601 8.52 39.27 -8.63
C ALA A 601 9.34 40.47 -9.12
N PRO A 602 9.53 40.64 -10.45
CA PRO A 602 10.25 41.78 -11.00
C PRO A 602 9.44 43.08 -10.83
N ASP A 603 10.11 44.15 -10.41
CA ASP A 603 9.62 45.53 -10.48
C ASP A 603 8.25 45.83 -9.81
N LEU A 604 7.94 45.18 -8.68
CA LEU A 604 6.78 45.57 -7.87
C LEU A 604 6.99 46.93 -7.19
N GLY A 605 6.12 47.90 -7.50
CA GLY A 605 6.05 49.16 -6.76
C GLY A 605 5.72 48.94 -5.28
N ALA A 606 6.21 49.82 -4.39
CA ALA A 606 6.07 49.66 -2.93
C ALA A 606 4.62 49.44 -2.46
N LEU A 607 3.66 50.14 -3.09
CA LEU A 607 2.24 50.06 -2.76
C LEU A 607 1.61 48.72 -3.18
N GLU A 608 1.97 48.20 -4.36
CA GLU A 608 1.50 46.89 -4.85
C GLU A 608 2.12 45.75 -4.02
N LYS A 609 3.39 45.89 -3.62
CA LYS A 609 4.04 44.94 -2.70
C LYS A 609 3.29 44.89 -1.37
N GLN A 610 2.95 46.05 -0.81
CA GLN A 610 2.19 46.16 0.44
C GLN A 610 0.79 45.55 0.32
N LYS A 611 0.08 45.79 -0.79
CA LYS A 611 -1.25 45.21 -1.04
C LYS A 611 -1.21 43.68 -1.04
N ARG A 612 -0.28 43.07 -1.80
CA ARG A 612 -0.12 41.61 -1.85
C ARG A 612 0.26 41.00 -0.50
N GLN A 613 1.02 41.72 0.33
CA GLN A 613 1.34 41.30 1.70
C GLN A 613 0.09 41.27 2.58
N ILE A 614 -0.79 42.28 2.46
CA ILE A 614 -2.07 42.33 3.19
C ILE A 614 -2.99 41.18 2.74
N GLU A 615 -3.18 40.99 1.43
CA GLU A 615 -3.98 39.89 0.86
C GLU A 615 -3.51 38.52 1.36
N ARG A 616 -2.19 38.28 1.35
CA ARG A 616 -1.56 37.08 1.93
C ARG A 616 -1.88 36.94 3.41
N ASP A 617 -1.72 38.00 4.19
CA ASP A 617 -1.91 37.95 5.65
C ASP A 617 -3.35 37.63 6.03
N ILE A 618 -4.34 38.17 5.30
CA ILE A 618 -5.76 37.84 5.47
C ILE A 618 -5.97 36.33 5.36
N VAL A 619 -5.51 35.73 4.26
CA VAL A 619 -5.64 34.28 4.03
C VAL A 619 -4.93 33.50 5.14
N ASN A 620 -3.74 33.92 5.56
CA ASN A 620 -2.99 33.23 6.60
C ASN A 620 -3.69 33.28 7.98
N VAL A 621 -4.24 34.42 8.39
CA VAL A 621 -4.93 34.53 9.69
C VAL A 621 -6.29 33.84 9.70
N GLU A 622 -6.99 33.78 8.57
CA GLU A 622 -8.22 32.98 8.44
C GLU A 622 -7.94 31.48 8.62
N TRP A 623 -6.86 30.98 8.02
CA TRP A 623 -6.42 29.60 8.19
C TRP A 623 -6.00 29.29 9.63
N LEU A 624 -5.30 30.24 10.29
CA LEU A 624 -4.98 30.11 11.72
C LEU A 624 -6.26 30.03 12.57
N ALA A 625 -7.29 30.81 12.27
CA ALA A 625 -8.56 30.75 13.00
C ALA A 625 -9.25 29.39 12.84
N GLN A 626 -9.29 28.85 11.61
CA GLN A 626 -9.86 27.52 11.34
C GLN A 626 -9.07 26.41 12.04
N ALA A 627 -7.74 26.47 11.99
CA ALA A 627 -6.87 25.52 12.68
C ALA A 627 -7.07 25.58 14.21
N ALA A 628 -7.26 26.78 14.77
CA ALA A 628 -7.55 26.97 16.18
C ALA A 628 -8.89 26.36 16.61
N ASP A 629 -9.96 26.55 15.82
CA ASP A 629 -11.25 25.90 16.07
C ASP A 629 -11.13 24.36 16.01
N GLN A 630 -10.35 23.84 15.05
CA GLN A 630 -10.11 22.41 14.90
C GLN A 630 -9.29 21.81 16.05
N VAL A 631 -8.23 22.47 16.50
CA VAL A 631 -7.50 22.09 17.72
C VAL A 631 -8.44 22.07 18.93
N GLY A 632 -9.33 23.06 19.05
CA GLY A 632 -10.35 23.10 20.09
C GLY A 632 -11.23 21.85 20.12
N SER A 633 -11.70 21.41 18.95
CA SER A 633 -12.48 20.17 18.81
C SER A 633 -11.70 18.92 19.23
N LEU A 634 -10.43 18.80 18.81
CA LEU A 634 -9.57 17.67 19.18
C LEU A 634 -9.28 17.62 20.69
N LEU A 635 -9.13 18.79 21.34
CA LEU A 635 -8.96 18.89 22.80
C LEU A 635 -10.23 18.48 23.54
N ASP A 636 -11.41 18.88 23.06
CA ASP A 636 -12.69 18.47 23.63
C ASP A 636 -12.90 16.95 23.51
N ASP A 637 -12.53 16.34 22.36
CA ASP A 637 -12.54 14.89 22.16
C ASP A 637 -11.64 14.16 23.16
N ALA A 638 -10.40 14.64 23.34
CA ALA A 638 -9.45 14.05 24.28
C ALA A 638 -9.92 14.18 25.74
N ALA A 639 -10.50 15.33 26.12
CA ALA A 639 -11.07 15.53 27.45
C ALA A 639 -12.26 14.59 27.72
N ARG A 640 -13.11 14.34 26.72
CA ARG A 640 -14.21 13.34 26.82
C ARG A 640 -13.67 11.92 26.99
N ALA A 641 -12.62 11.57 26.25
CA ALA A 641 -11.99 10.25 26.37
C ALA A 641 -11.39 10.02 27.77
N LEU A 642 -10.70 11.03 28.33
CA LEU A 642 -10.23 10.99 29.72
C LEU A 642 -11.37 10.84 30.74
N GLY A 643 -12.55 11.39 30.43
CA GLY A 643 -13.79 11.26 31.20
C GLY A 643 -14.51 9.90 31.06
N GLY A 644 -13.97 8.95 30.28
CA GLY A 644 -14.49 7.60 30.12
C GLY A 644 -15.20 7.31 28.79
N ALA A 645 -15.28 8.28 27.87
CA ALA A 645 -15.73 8.00 26.52
C ALA A 645 -14.70 7.11 25.77
N PRO A 646 -15.13 6.28 24.79
CA PRO A 646 -14.19 5.53 23.96
C PRO A 646 -13.19 6.45 23.25
N LYS A 647 -11.91 6.05 23.22
CA LYS A 647 -10.88 6.75 22.44
C LYS A 647 -11.20 6.68 20.95
N ILE A 648 -10.87 7.75 20.22
CA ILE A 648 -11.01 7.78 18.77
C ILE A 648 -9.76 7.12 18.16
N THR A 649 -9.90 5.87 17.73
CA THR A 649 -8.82 5.08 17.14
C THR A 649 -8.90 4.98 15.63
N ARG A 650 -10.09 5.22 15.05
CA ARG A 650 -10.35 5.09 13.62
C ARG A 650 -9.49 6.02 12.78
N ASP A 651 -9.03 5.50 11.65
CA ASP A 651 -8.30 6.29 10.66
C ASP A 651 -9.23 7.37 10.08
N PRO A 652 -8.83 8.65 10.06
CA PRO A 652 -9.61 9.68 9.39
C PRO A 652 -9.60 9.44 7.87
N ALA A 653 -10.67 9.88 7.18
CA ALA A 653 -10.68 9.83 5.73
C ALA A 653 -9.51 10.66 5.16
N PRO A 654 -8.81 10.20 4.11
CA PRO A 654 -7.67 10.93 3.57
C PRO A 654 -8.09 12.36 3.14
N PRO A 655 -7.26 13.39 3.41
CA PRO A 655 -7.55 14.76 3.00
C PRO A 655 -7.77 14.89 1.48
N VAL A 656 -8.57 15.87 1.07
CA VAL A 656 -8.75 16.23 -0.35
C VAL A 656 -7.46 16.91 -0.83
N LEU A 657 -6.76 16.33 -1.81
CA LEU A 657 -5.72 17.06 -2.54
C LEU A 657 -6.42 18.07 -3.45
N PRO A 658 -5.94 19.34 -3.57
CA PRO A 658 -6.65 20.39 -4.29
C PRO A 658 -6.71 20.25 -5.83
N SER A 659 -6.55 19.05 -6.39
CA SER A 659 -6.47 18.83 -7.84
C SER A 659 -7.64 18.07 -8.45
N ASP A 660 -8.63 17.67 -7.66
CA ASP A 660 -9.79 16.95 -8.18
C ASP A 660 -10.97 17.94 -8.25
N GLU A 661 -11.41 18.21 -9.48
CA GLU A 661 -12.46 19.17 -9.81
C GLU A 661 -13.74 18.96 -8.97
N GLU A 662 -14.27 20.07 -8.48
CA GLU A 662 -15.55 20.15 -7.76
C GLU A 662 -16.70 19.77 -8.70
N ASP A 663 -17.17 18.52 -8.63
CA ASP A 663 -18.49 18.18 -9.15
C ASP A 663 -19.56 18.71 -8.19
N GLY A 664 -20.37 19.65 -8.67
CA GLY A 664 -21.37 20.45 -7.95
C GLY A 664 -22.57 19.67 -7.38
N ALA A 665 -22.31 18.68 -6.53
CA ALA A 665 -23.33 17.98 -5.76
C ALA A 665 -23.71 18.76 -4.50
N ASP A 666 -25.00 19.09 -4.35
CA ASP A 666 -25.59 19.63 -3.13
C ASP A 666 -25.39 18.64 -1.94
N PRO A 667 -24.56 18.99 -0.93
CA PRO A 667 -24.28 18.11 0.22
C PRO A 667 -25.50 17.86 1.12
N SER A 668 -26.59 18.61 0.94
CA SER A 668 -27.77 18.56 1.81
C SER A 668 -28.80 17.50 1.39
N ARG A 669 -28.72 16.95 0.17
CA ARG A 669 -29.69 15.97 -0.35
C ARG A 669 -29.31 14.53 0.05
N ARG A 670 -30.15 13.89 0.87
CA ARG A 670 -30.04 12.45 1.18
C ARG A 670 -30.12 11.60 -0.10
N ARG A 671 -29.10 10.79 -0.36
CA ARG A 671 -29.04 9.86 -1.51
C ARG A 671 -30.01 8.70 -1.33
N ARG A 672 -30.81 8.42 -2.36
CA ARG A 672 -31.82 7.35 -2.39
C ARG A 672 -31.19 6.02 -2.78
N VAL A 673 -31.34 5.00 -1.94
CA VAL A 673 -30.70 3.69 -2.10
C VAL A 673 -31.72 2.58 -2.00
N ALA A 674 -31.68 1.63 -2.93
CA ALA A 674 -32.57 0.47 -2.93
C ALA A 674 -31.82 -0.85 -2.96
N ALA A 675 -32.35 -1.87 -2.27
CA ALA A 675 -31.93 -3.24 -2.51
C ALA A 675 -32.51 -3.73 -3.84
N VAL A 676 -31.71 -4.40 -4.66
CA VAL A 676 -32.11 -4.91 -5.98
C VAL A 676 -31.96 -6.42 -5.99
N ILE A 677 -33.05 -7.12 -6.33
CA ILE A 677 -33.11 -8.59 -6.40
C ILE A 677 -33.60 -8.98 -7.79
N VAL A 678 -32.83 -9.80 -8.49
CA VAL A 678 -33.26 -10.44 -9.75
C VAL A 678 -34.00 -11.73 -9.41
N VAL A 679 -35.25 -11.84 -9.86
CA VAL A 679 -36.13 -13.00 -9.65
C VAL A 679 -36.37 -13.66 -11.01
N ASP A 680 -35.67 -14.77 -11.26
CA ASP A 680 -35.79 -15.56 -12.50
C ASP A 680 -36.73 -16.75 -12.26
N HIS A 681 -37.88 -16.79 -12.96
CA HIS A 681 -38.86 -17.88 -12.85
C HIS A 681 -38.62 -19.01 -13.86
N ARG A 682 -37.76 -18.81 -14.86
CA ARG A 682 -37.55 -19.76 -15.97
C ARG A 682 -36.16 -20.41 -15.95
N GLY A 683 -35.29 -20.06 -15.00
CA GLY A 683 -33.98 -20.67 -14.82
C GLY A 683 -33.21 -20.11 -13.62
N ASP A 684 -31.95 -20.52 -13.44
CA ASP A 684 -30.97 -19.68 -12.75
C ASP A 684 -29.90 -19.14 -13.67
N ALA A 685 -29.24 -18.13 -13.10
CA ALA A 685 -27.88 -17.69 -13.33
C ALA A 685 -26.84 -18.79 -13.65
N PHE A 686 -27.05 -20.07 -13.29
CA PHE A 686 -26.07 -21.15 -13.48
C PHE A 686 -26.49 -22.17 -14.56
N GLY A 687 -27.68 -22.05 -15.17
CA GLY A 687 -28.25 -23.05 -16.08
C GLY A 687 -28.81 -24.32 -15.40
N LEU A 688 -29.02 -24.32 -14.08
CA LEU A 688 -29.44 -25.45 -13.24
C LEU A 688 -30.61 -25.15 -12.24
N GLY A 689 -31.25 -23.98 -12.29
CA GLY A 689 -32.43 -23.59 -11.47
C GLY A 689 -32.18 -23.02 -10.05
N ARG A 690 -32.42 -21.71 -9.87
CA ARG A 690 -32.55 -20.98 -8.59
C ARG A 690 -34.03 -20.73 -8.51
N ASP A 691 -34.75 -21.75 -8.08
CA ASP A 691 -36.19 -21.63 -7.94
C ASP A 691 -36.46 -20.68 -6.76
N ALA A 692 -36.80 -19.42 -7.08
CA ALA A 692 -37.18 -18.42 -6.09
C ALA A 692 -38.43 -18.82 -5.29
N GLY A 693 -39.20 -19.80 -5.77
CA GLY A 693 -40.34 -20.41 -5.09
C GLY A 693 -40.02 -21.70 -4.34
N ALA A 694 -38.79 -22.22 -4.39
CA ALA A 694 -38.43 -23.43 -3.65
C ALA A 694 -38.39 -23.16 -2.15
N GLU A 695 -38.98 -24.08 -1.38
CA GLU A 695 -38.97 -24.04 0.08
C GLU A 695 -37.54 -24.15 0.62
N VAL A 696 -37.16 -23.22 1.50
CA VAL A 696 -35.84 -23.22 2.16
C VAL A 696 -35.97 -23.63 3.61
N ALA A 697 -36.82 -22.95 4.39
CA ALA A 697 -37.03 -23.23 5.80
C ALA A 697 -38.44 -22.82 6.24
N SER A 698 -39.01 -23.55 7.20
CA SER A 698 -40.32 -23.25 7.80
C SER A 698 -41.49 -23.14 6.82
N GLY A 699 -41.48 -23.91 5.71
CA GLY A 699 -42.52 -23.82 4.68
C GLY A 699 -42.45 -22.56 3.80
N GLU A 700 -41.42 -21.73 3.96
CA GLU A 700 -41.28 -20.45 3.26
C GLU A 700 -40.22 -20.53 2.14
N PRO A 701 -40.47 -19.89 0.98
CA PRO A 701 -39.51 -19.80 -0.11
C PRO A 701 -38.39 -18.82 0.22
N GLY A 702 -37.23 -19.03 -0.42
CA GLY A 702 -36.02 -18.24 -0.17
C GLY A 702 -36.23 -16.72 -0.31
N LEU A 703 -36.99 -16.29 -1.32
CA LEU A 703 -37.31 -14.88 -1.54
C LEU A 703 -38.03 -14.24 -0.35
N ARG A 704 -38.98 -14.95 0.28
CA ARG A 704 -39.71 -14.43 1.44
C ARG A 704 -38.80 -14.29 2.65
N LEU A 705 -37.94 -15.27 2.90
CA LEU A 705 -36.97 -15.21 4.00
C LEU A 705 -35.99 -14.04 3.83
N THR A 706 -35.49 -13.83 2.61
CA THR A 706 -34.62 -12.69 2.26
C THR A 706 -35.35 -11.36 2.47
N LEU A 707 -36.59 -11.22 1.98
CA LEU A 707 -37.41 -10.02 2.16
C LEU A 707 -37.70 -9.72 3.63
N ALA A 708 -38.01 -10.74 4.44
CA ALA A 708 -38.29 -10.58 5.86
C ALA A 708 -37.13 -9.89 6.61
N ARG A 709 -35.89 -10.19 6.19
CA ARG A 709 -34.69 -9.56 6.76
C ARG A 709 -34.43 -8.16 6.18
N LEU A 710 -34.47 -8.00 4.87
CA LEU A 710 -34.25 -6.69 4.22
C LEU A 710 -35.27 -5.62 4.64
N ARG A 711 -36.50 -6.03 4.97
CA ARG A 711 -37.53 -5.10 5.47
C ARG A 711 -37.19 -4.47 6.82
N ARG A 712 -36.18 -5.00 7.54
CA ARG A 712 -35.68 -4.46 8.80
C ARG A 712 -34.60 -3.40 8.62
N CYS A 713 -34.04 -3.27 7.41
CA CYS A 713 -33.07 -2.23 7.10
C CYS A 713 -33.71 -0.85 7.31
N ARG A 714 -32.97 0.05 7.96
CA ARG A 714 -33.39 1.42 8.26
C ARG A 714 -32.85 2.42 7.25
N GLU A 715 -31.76 2.08 6.59
CA GLU A 715 -31.10 2.95 5.64
C GLU A 715 -31.61 2.77 4.20
N LEU A 716 -32.26 1.64 3.89
CA LEU A 716 -32.87 1.42 2.57
C LEU A 716 -34.14 2.25 2.37
N ASP A 717 -34.27 2.87 1.21
CA ASP A 717 -35.48 3.61 0.83
C ASP A 717 -36.54 2.69 0.19
N SER A 718 -36.09 1.65 -0.52
CA SER A 718 -36.96 0.67 -1.17
C SER A 718 -36.26 -0.65 -1.47
N ILE A 719 -37.04 -1.66 -1.85
CA ILE A 719 -36.58 -2.95 -2.39
C ILE A 719 -37.19 -3.10 -3.79
N VAL A 720 -36.37 -3.37 -4.80
CA VAL A 720 -36.80 -3.55 -6.19
C VAL A 720 -36.56 -5.00 -6.62
N LEU A 721 -37.64 -5.66 -7.06
CA LEU A 721 -37.63 -7.01 -7.60
C LEU A 721 -37.72 -6.93 -9.13
N ILE A 722 -36.64 -7.27 -9.82
CA ILE A 722 -36.59 -7.34 -11.29
C ILE A 722 -37.00 -8.75 -11.71
N SER A 723 -38.06 -8.90 -12.49
CA SER A 723 -38.70 -10.20 -12.76
C SER A 723 -39.02 -10.42 -14.24
N ASP A 724 -38.96 -11.67 -14.72
CA ASP A 724 -39.52 -12.08 -16.00
C ASP A 724 -41.00 -12.51 -15.92
N ASP A 725 -41.55 -12.67 -14.71
CA ASP A 725 -42.98 -12.79 -14.41
C ASP A 725 -43.34 -11.94 -13.18
N GLU A 726 -43.91 -10.76 -13.39
CA GLU A 726 -44.26 -9.88 -12.27
C GLU A 726 -45.36 -10.46 -11.38
N SER A 727 -46.30 -11.20 -11.97
CA SER A 727 -47.46 -11.71 -11.24
C SER A 727 -47.05 -12.85 -10.31
N ALA A 728 -46.18 -13.74 -10.78
CA ALA A 728 -45.58 -14.78 -9.96
C ALA A 728 -44.71 -14.19 -8.84
N THR A 729 -43.88 -13.19 -9.13
CA THR A 729 -43.06 -12.51 -8.11
C THR A 729 -43.91 -11.84 -7.03
N ARG A 730 -45.00 -11.16 -7.39
CA ARG A 730 -45.92 -10.56 -6.39
C ARG A 730 -46.55 -11.63 -5.50
N ARG A 731 -46.94 -12.78 -6.06
CA ARG A 731 -47.47 -13.91 -5.27
C ARG A 731 -46.41 -14.49 -4.33
N LEU A 732 -45.18 -14.66 -4.80
CA LEU A 732 -44.07 -15.13 -3.96
C LEU A 732 -43.74 -14.14 -2.85
N ALA A 733 -43.74 -12.83 -3.12
CA ALA A 733 -43.51 -11.83 -2.07
C ALA A 733 -44.63 -11.82 -1.02
N GLY A 734 -45.89 -12.02 -1.45
CA GLY A 734 -47.05 -12.14 -0.57
C GLY A 734 -47.31 -10.87 0.24
N ASP A 735 -47.68 -11.05 1.52
CA ASP A 735 -47.90 -9.96 2.47
C ASP A 735 -46.66 -9.08 2.70
N LEU A 736 -45.46 -9.62 2.50
CA LEU A 736 -44.21 -8.88 2.64
C LEU A 736 -44.03 -7.78 1.58
N ALA A 737 -44.84 -7.78 0.51
CA ALA A 737 -44.88 -6.68 -0.44
C ALA A 737 -45.48 -5.38 0.13
N SER A 738 -46.14 -5.45 1.30
CA SER A 738 -46.87 -4.33 1.92
C SER A 738 -46.62 -4.22 3.43
N GLY A 739 -46.79 -3.04 4.03
CA GLY A 739 -46.65 -2.80 5.48
C GLY A 739 -45.41 -2.00 5.90
N ALA A 740 -45.00 -2.09 7.17
CA ALA A 740 -43.88 -1.32 7.73
C ALA A 740 -42.50 -1.74 7.18
N GLY A 741 -41.62 -0.77 6.90
CA GLY A 741 -40.28 -0.98 6.32
C GLY A 741 -40.13 -0.40 4.90
N PRO A 742 -38.99 -0.64 4.22
CA PRO A 742 -38.75 -0.23 2.84
C PRO A 742 -39.83 -0.74 1.88
N ALA A 743 -40.30 0.13 0.97
CA ALA A 743 -41.35 -0.23 0.02
C ALA A 743 -40.84 -1.25 -1.02
N VAL A 744 -41.62 -2.30 -1.30
CA VAL A 744 -41.28 -3.33 -2.29
C VAL A 744 -41.93 -3.00 -3.63
N ARG A 745 -41.13 -2.90 -4.69
CA ARG A 745 -41.59 -2.66 -6.08
C ARG A 745 -41.17 -3.81 -6.98
N VAL A 746 -42.09 -4.28 -7.83
CA VAL A 746 -41.79 -5.27 -8.87
C VAL A 746 -41.69 -4.57 -10.23
N VAL A 747 -40.64 -4.88 -10.98
CA VAL A 747 -40.34 -4.33 -12.31
C VAL A 747 -40.14 -5.49 -13.29
N GLY A 748 -40.92 -5.54 -14.36
CA GLY A 748 -40.74 -6.49 -15.44
C GLY A 748 -39.51 -6.20 -16.30
N ALA A 749 -38.72 -7.22 -16.63
CA ALA A 749 -37.57 -7.11 -17.54
C ALA A 749 -37.29 -8.41 -18.32
N ASP A 750 -36.62 -8.31 -19.47
CA ASP A 750 -36.07 -9.48 -20.16
C ASP A 750 -34.77 -9.95 -19.48
N LEU A 751 -34.78 -11.18 -18.98
CA LEU A 751 -33.65 -11.81 -18.30
C LEU A 751 -32.77 -12.66 -19.25
N SER A 752 -32.97 -12.61 -20.57
CA SER A 752 -32.17 -13.39 -21.53
C SER A 752 -30.67 -13.05 -21.47
N GLY A 753 -30.32 -11.76 -21.34
CA GLY A 753 -28.94 -11.29 -21.17
C GLY A 753 -28.33 -11.74 -19.84
N TRP A 754 -29.09 -11.60 -18.75
CA TRP A 754 -28.73 -12.06 -17.41
C TRP A 754 -28.34 -13.54 -17.41
N ARG A 755 -29.18 -14.42 -17.99
CA ARG A 755 -28.91 -15.87 -18.05
C ARG A 755 -27.63 -16.20 -18.81
N ARG A 756 -27.36 -15.52 -19.93
CA ARG A 756 -26.12 -15.71 -20.70
C ARG A 756 -24.89 -15.27 -19.89
N ARG A 757 -24.95 -14.07 -19.30
CA ARG A 757 -23.85 -13.51 -18.49
C ARG A 757 -23.54 -14.38 -17.29
N ALA A 758 -24.58 -14.85 -16.61
CA ALA A 758 -24.43 -15.61 -15.40
C ALA A 758 -23.78 -16.98 -15.62
N ARG A 759 -23.98 -17.61 -16.80
CA ARG A 759 -23.20 -18.79 -17.22
C ARG A 759 -21.70 -18.51 -17.26
N CYS A 760 -21.27 -17.33 -17.71
CA CYS A 760 -19.86 -16.95 -17.71
C CYS A 760 -19.32 -16.69 -16.28
N VAL A 761 -20.14 -16.05 -15.44
CA VAL A 761 -19.84 -15.78 -14.02
C VAL A 761 -19.67 -17.09 -13.23
N ARG A 762 -20.47 -18.11 -13.53
CA ARG A 762 -20.35 -19.46 -12.93
C ARG A 762 -18.93 -20.00 -13.03
N GLY A 763 -18.34 -20.02 -14.23
CA GLY A 763 -17.00 -20.56 -14.46
C GLY A 763 -15.92 -19.88 -13.60
N ALA A 764 -16.10 -18.58 -13.34
CA ALA A 764 -15.19 -17.81 -12.48
C ALA A 764 -15.38 -18.06 -10.97
N ARG A 765 -16.57 -18.55 -10.56
CA ARG A 765 -17.02 -18.55 -9.16
C ARG A 765 -17.23 -19.94 -8.55
N LEU A 766 -17.44 -20.99 -9.36
CA LEU A 766 -17.75 -22.34 -8.85
C LEU A 766 -16.66 -22.88 -7.90
N TRP A 767 -15.39 -22.72 -8.26
CA TRP A 767 -14.23 -23.12 -7.44
C TRP A 767 -13.86 -22.12 -6.33
N SER A 768 -14.53 -20.97 -6.26
CA SER A 768 -14.35 -19.93 -5.24
C SER A 768 -15.65 -19.55 -4.53
N ARG A 769 -16.63 -20.47 -4.50
CA ARG A 769 -18.03 -20.19 -4.12
C ARG A 769 -18.25 -19.71 -2.68
N TRP A 770 -17.27 -19.92 -1.79
CA TRP A 770 -17.20 -19.45 -0.40
C TRP A 770 -16.58 -18.06 -0.26
N CYS A 771 -15.94 -17.56 -1.31
CA CYS A 771 -15.21 -16.30 -1.27
C CYS A 771 -16.15 -15.12 -1.49
N TRP A 772 -16.04 -14.06 -0.71
CA TRP A 772 -16.77 -12.82 -0.99
C TRP A 772 -16.21 -12.12 -2.25
N ARG A 773 -14.87 -12.09 -2.36
CA ARG A 773 -14.05 -11.73 -3.52
C ARG A 773 -13.01 -12.83 -3.68
N GLY A 774 -12.76 -13.26 -4.91
CA GLY A 774 -11.84 -14.36 -5.19
C GLY A 774 -12.40 -15.29 -6.26
N GLY A 775 -11.54 -15.81 -7.11
CA GLY A 775 -11.92 -16.48 -8.36
C GLY A 775 -11.32 -15.77 -9.57
N LEU A 776 -11.69 -16.23 -10.76
CA LEU A 776 -11.16 -15.64 -12.00
C LEU A 776 -11.63 -14.20 -12.16
N ALA A 777 -10.74 -13.33 -12.65
CA ALA A 777 -10.93 -11.89 -12.72
C ALA A 777 -11.31 -11.21 -11.38
N SER A 778 -10.90 -11.79 -10.23
CA SER A 778 -11.28 -11.32 -8.88
C SER A 778 -12.79 -11.22 -8.66
N MET A 779 -13.58 -11.97 -9.43
CA MET A 779 -15.04 -11.87 -9.43
C MET A 779 -15.61 -12.08 -8.02
N THR A 780 -16.62 -11.29 -7.68
CA THR A 780 -17.22 -11.26 -6.34
C THR A 780 -18.53 -12.03 -6.30
N VAL A 781 -19.02 -12.33 -5.10
CA VAL A 781 -20.39 -12.85 -4.91
C VAL A 781 -21.44 -11.84 -5.42
N HIS A 782 -21.13 -10.55 -5.42
CA HIS A 782 -22.04 -9.51 -5.89
C HIS A 782 -22.20 -9.52 -7.42
N ASP A 783 -21.20 -10.00 -8.16
CA ASP A 783 -21.33 -10.25 -9.61
C ASP A 783 -22.32 -11.40 -9.91
N GLU A 784 -22.59 -12.28 -8.95
CA GLU A 784 -23.65 -13.30 -9.04
C GLU A 784 -25.07 -12.74 -8.83
N ALA A 785 -25.18 -11.48 -8.37
CA ALA A 785 -26.42 -10.80 -8.03
C ALA A 785 -26.66 -9.51 -8.84
N LEU A 786 -25.67 -9.05 -9.63
CA LEU A 786 -25.72 -7.81 -10.41
C LEU A 786 -25.30 -8.03 -11.87
N ASP A 787 -26.21 -7.75 -12.80
CA ASP A 787 -25.85 -7.45 -14.20
C ASP A 787 -25.98 -5.95 -14.44
N PRO A 788 -24.86 -5.24 -14.68
CA PRO A 788 -24.87 -3.80 -14.93
C PRO A 788 -25.84 -3.36 -16.03
N VAL A 789 -25.97 -4.13 -17.12
CA VAL A 789 -26.84 -3.74 -18.24
C VAL A 789 -28.31 -3.88 -17.86
N LEU A 790 -28.69 -5.01 -17.25
CA LEU A 790 -30.05 -5.24 -16.75
C LEU A 790 -30.45 -4.18 -15.73
N VAL A 791 -29.60 -3.92 -14.74
CA VAL A 791 -29.92 -3.00 -13.63
C VAL A 791 -29.95 -1.54 -14.10
N ALA A 792 -28.99 -1.12 -14.94
CA ALA A 792 -29.00 0.22 -15.51
C ALA A 792 -30.26 0.48 -16.36
N GLY A 793 -30.71 -0.51 -17.12
CA GLY A 793 -31.94 -0.43 -17.91
C GLY A 793 -33.21 -0.44 -17.06
N ALA A 794 -33.35 -1.40 -16.15
CA ALA A 794 -34.55 -1.58 -15.32
C ALA A 794 -34.79 -0.40 -14.35
N LEU A 795 -33.74 0.32 -13.96
CA LEU A 795 -33.80 1.40 -12.97
C LEU A 795 -33.57 2.80 -13.55
N ALA A 796 -33.57 2.96 -14.87
CA ALA A 796 -33.31 4.25 -15.53
C ALA A 796 -34.19 5.39 -14.96
N ASP A 797 -35.47 5.09 -14.70
CA ASP A 797 -36.47 6.05 -14.22
C ASP A 797 -36.86 5.88 -12.74
N ALA A 798 -36.08 5.10 -11.97
CA ALA A 798 -36.40 4.80 -10.58
C ALA A 798 -36.10 5.96 -9.60
N GLY A 799 -35.34 6.98 -10.04
CA GLY A 799 -34.94 8.12 -9.21
C GLY A 799 -33.98 7.77 -8.07
N LEU A 800 -33.30 6.63 -8.17
CA LEU A 800 -32.32 6.11 -7.22
C LEU A 800 -30.91 6.66 -7.51
N ASP A 801 -30.11 6.82 -6.47
CA ASP A 801 -28.70 7.23 -6.54
C ASP A 801 -27.75 6.02 -6.45
N ALA A 802 -28.13 4.97 -5.70
CA ALA A 802 -27.33 3.74 -5.55
C ALA A 802 -28.19 2.48 -5.38
N VAL A 803 -27.56 1.32 -5.56
CA VAL A 803 -28.19 -0.01 -5.45
C VAL A 803 -27.41 -0.92 -4.51
N VAL A 804 -28.12 -1.82 -3.84
CA VAL A 804 -27.57 -2.91 -3.03
C VAL A 804 -27.97 -4.24 -3.67
N PRO A 805 -27.11 -4.90 -4.48
CA PRO A 805 -27.46 -6.16 -5.12
C PRO A 805 -27.54 -7.30 -4.10
N VAL A 806 -28.68 -7.99 -4.05
CA VAL A 806 -28.95 -9.11 -3.14
C VAL A 806 -29.55 -10.27 -3.94
N GLY A 807 -29.04 -11.49 -3.71
CA GLY A 807 -29.64 -12.69 -4.30
C GLY A 807 -30.99 -13.03 -3.66
N ALA A 808 -31.93 -13.58 -4.44
CA ALA A 808 -33.25 -13.96 -3.94
C ALA A 808 -33.19 -15.02 -2.80
N ASP A 809 -32.10 -15.77 -2.75
CA ASP A 809 -31.78 -16.90 -1.86
C ASP A 809 -30.80 -16.54 -0.73
N TRP A 810 -30.56 -15.24 -0.47
CA TRP A 810 -29.72 -14.75 0.62
C TRP A 810 -30.52 -14.65 1.93
N CYS A 811 -31.11 -15.77 2.34
CA CYS A 811 -32.11 -15.85 3.42
C CYS A 811 -31.59 -15.38 4.79
N LEU A 812 -30.27 -15.27 4.96
CA LEU A 812 -29.61 -14.86 6.21
C LEU A 812 -28.86 -13.51 6.08
N VAL A 813 -29.16 -12.71 5.05
CA VAL A 813 -28.55 -11.37 4.86
C VAL A 813 -28.75 -10.47 6.08
N ASP A 814 -27.67 -9.96 6.67
CA ASP A 814 -27.73 -9.11 7.86
C ASP A 814 -28.17 -7.68 7.51
N ALA A 815 -29.34 -7.28 8.02
CA ALA A 815 -29.88 -5.95 7.86
C ALA A 815 -28.97 -4.85 8.44
N VAL A 816 -28.25 -5.12 9.53
CA VAL A 816 -27.32 -4.17 10.14
C VAL A 816 -26.08 -3.97 9.27
N LEU A 817 -25.57 -5.04 8.64
CA LEU A 817 -24.46 -4.91 7.69
C LEU A 817 -24.87 -4.19 6.42
N VAL A 818 -26.09 -4.46 5.91
CA VAL A 818 -26.66 -3.71 4.78
C VAL A 818 -26.80 -2.22 5.14
N ASP A 819 -27.36 -1.89 6.30
CA ASP A 819 -27.43 -0.51 6.78
C ASP A 819 -26.03 0.11 6.92
N GLY A 820 -25.04 -0.66 7.39
CA GLY A 820 -23.65 -0.23 7.51
C GLY A 820 -23.01 0.18 6.18
N VAL A 821 -23.18 -0.62 5.12
CA VAL A 821 -22.64 -0.27 3.78
C VAL A 821 -23.38 0.93 3.18
N VAL A 822 -24.70 1.01 3.33
CA VAL A 822 -25.49 2.17 2.84
C VAL A 822 -25.10 3.45 3.58
N SER A 823 -24.93 3.37 4.90
CA SER A 823 -24.47 4.49 5.72
C SER A 823 -23.08 4.95 5.28
N ARG A 824 -22.14 4.00 5.07
CA ARG A 824 -20.78 4.31 4.58
C ARG A 824 -20.79 4.98 3.21
N TYR A 825 -21.66 4.56 2.29
CA TYR A 825 -21.84 5.22 0.99
C TYR A 825 -22.31 6.68 1.19
N ARG A 826 -23.31 6.90 2.05
CA ARG A 826 -23.89 8.23 2.31
C ARG A 826 -22.95 9.20 3.02
N GLU A 827 -21.97 8.70 3.79
CA GLU A 827 -20.95 9.55 4.43
C GLU A 827 -20.16 10.36 3.41
N ARG A 828 -19.79 9.75 2.26
CA ARG A 828 -18.99 10.37 1.19
C ARG A 828 -19.34 9.79 -0.19
N PRO A 829 -20.50 10.10 -0.79
CA PRO A 829 -20.93 9.50 -2.07
C PRO A 829 -19.98 9.77 -3.23
N ASP A 830 -19.25 10.89 -3.17
CA ASP A 830 -18.19 11.28 -4.11
C ASP A 830 -17.01 10.29 -4.14
N ARG A 831 -16.71 9.68 -2.99
CA ARG A 831 -15.52 8.83 -2.79
C ARG A 831 -15.88 7.37 -2.62
N HIS A 832 -16.89 7.08 -1.82
CA HIS A 832 -17.34 5.74 -1.48
C HIS A 832 -18.32 5.19 -2.53
N ARG A 833 -18.01 5.33 -3.82
CA ARG A 833 -18.89 4.93 -4.93
C ARG A 833 -19.20 3.42 -4.96
N VAL A 834 -18.38 2.62 -4.29
CA VAL A 834 -18.64 1.21 -3.97
C VAL A 834 -18.24 0.98 -2.51
N THR A 835 -19.16 0.51 -1.68
CA THR A 835 -18.90 0.11 -0.28
C THR A 835 -19.26 -1.35 -0.08
N PHE A 836 -18.49 -2.07 0.73
CA PHE A 836 -18.59 -3.52 0.82
C PHE A 836 -18.13 -4.03 2.19
N THR A 837 -18.25 -5.34 2.41
CA THR A 837 -17.78 -6.02 3.62
C THR A 837 -16.95 -7.25 3.22
N LEU A 838 -16.19 -7.81 4.18
CA LEU A 838 -15.52 -9.10 4.02
C LEU A 838 -16.39 -10.27 4.49
N ALA A 839 -17.71 -10.08 4.61
CA ALA A 839 -18.62 -11.12 5.07
C ALA A 839 -18.74 -12.23 4.01
N PRO A 840 -18.91 -13.49 4.43
CA PRO A 840 -19.09 -14.60 3.51
C PRO A 840 -20.34 -14.44 2.63
N PRO A 841 -20.37 -15.08 1.45
CA PRO A 841 -21.51 -15.10 0.55
C PRO A 841 -22.85 -15.32 1.27
N GLY A 842 -23.83 -14.45 1.04
CA GLY A 842 -25.18 -14.54 1.58
C GLY A 842 -25.43 -13.82 2.91
N LEU A 843 -24.38 -13.41 3.66
CA LEU A 843 -24.56 -12.67 4.91
C LEU A 843 -24.57 -11.14 4.73
N ALA A 844 -23.97 -10.60 3.67
CA ALA A 844 -23.98 -9.16 3.42
C ALA A 844 -23.90 -8.84 1.92
N ALA A 845 -24.22 -7.60 1.59
CA ALA A 845 -24.19 -7.04 0.24
C ALA A 845 -23.22 -5.85 0.16
N CYS A 846 -22.92 -5.39 -1.05
CA CYS A 846 -22.25 -4.12 -1.29
C CYS A 846 -23.30 -3.03 -1.61
N ALA A 847 -22.94 -1.75 -1.47
CA ALA A 847 -23.68 -0.66 -2.09
C ALA A 847 -22.87 -0.09 -3.25
N VAL A 848 -23.52 0.11 -4.40
CA VAL A 848 -22.90 0.53 -5.66
C VAL A 848 -23.65 1.76 -6.18
N ASP A 849 -22.92 2.86 -6.39
CA ASP A 849 -23.49 4.06 -6.99
C ASP A 849 -24.00 3.77 -8.41
N LEU A 850 -25.16 4.32 -8.77
CA LEU A 850 -25.80 4.03 -10.05
C LEU A 850 -24.98 4.57 -11.23
N SER A 851 -24.15 5.60 -11.02
CA SER A 851 -23.17 6.05 -12.02
C SER A 851 -22.12 4.97 -12.31
N VAL A 852 -21.65 4.25 -11.30
CA VAL A 852 -20.73 3.11 -11.46
C VAL A 852 -21.42 1.98 -12.20
N VAL A 853 -22.67 1.64 -11.86
CA VAL A 853 -23.44 0.61 -12.59
C VAL A 853 -23.54 0.96 -14.08
N ARG A 854 -23.80 2.23 -14.42
CA ARG A 854 -23.87 2.72 -15.81
C ARG A 854 -22.51 2.69 -16.51
N GLU A 855 -21.43 3.04 -15.81
CA GLU A 855 -20.07 2.93 -16.34
C GLU A 855 -19.71 1.48 -16.67
N LEU A 856 -19.99 0.54 -15.76
CA LEU A 856 -19.79 -0.88 -15.98
C LEU A 856 -20.63 -1.38 -17.16
N ALA A 857 -21.90 -0.97 -17.27
CA ALA A 857 -22.78 -1.34 -18.38
C ALA A 857 -22.23 -0.87 -19.74
N ARG A 858 -21.74 0.37 -19.83
CA ARG A 858 -21.11 0.90 -21.06
C ARG A 858 -19.77 0.21 -21.38
N GLY A 859 -19.02 -0.14 -20.34
CA GLY A 859 -17.69 -0.74 -20.45
C GLY A 859 -17.67 -2.24 -20.75
N GLN A 860 -18.79 -2.97 -20.61
CA GLN A 860 -18.83 -4.42 -20.80
C GLN A 860 -18.25 -4.86 -22.15
N ALA A 861 -18.55 -4.14 -23.23
CA ALA A 861 -18.10 -4.51 -24.58
C ALA A 861 -16.63 -4.14 -24.86
N SER A 862 -16.07 -3.13 -24.20
CA SER A 862 -14.75 -2.57 -24.54
C SER A 862 -13.66 -2.88 -23.52
N VAL A 863 -14.02 -3.07 -22.24
CA VAL A 863 -13.07 -3.27 -21.13
C VAL A 863 -13.16 -4.70 -20.56
N GLY A 864 -14.12 -5.50 -21.04
CA GLY A 864 -14.24 -6.93 -20.74
C GLY A 864 -14.37 -7.23 -19.25
N VAL A 865 -13.49 -8.10 -18.74
CA VAL A 865 -13.52 -8.57 -17.34
C VAL A 865 -13.37 -7.46 -16.30
N PHE A 866 -12.75 -6.32 -16.66
CA PHE A 866 -12.58 -5.18 -15.76
C PHE A 866 -13.87 -4.36 -15.61
N ALA A 867 -14.88 -4.55 -16.46
CA ALA A 867 -16.22 -3.99 -16.33
C ALA A 867 -17.14 -4.87 -15.46
N THR A 868 -16.61 -5.31 -14.30
CA THR A 868 -17.29 -6.12 -13.27
C THR A 868 -17.05 -5.50 -11.89
N LEU A 869 -17.82 -5.89 -10.87
CA LEU A 869 -17.51 -5.50 -9.49
C LEU A 869 -16.18 -6.11 -9.03
N GLY A 870 -15.90 -7.35 -9.46
CA GLY A 870 -14.58 -7.96 -9.33
C GLY A 870 -13.44 -7.14 -9.93
N GLY A 871 -13.64 -6.53 -11.10
CA GLY A 871 -12.67 -5.65 -11.74
C GLY A 871 -12.41 -4.34 -10.99
N LEU A 872 -13.42 -3.83 -10.28
CA LEU A 872 -13.30 -2.63 -9.44
C LEU A 872 -12.62 -2.91 -8.09
N LEU A 873 -12.97 -4.02 -7.46
CA LEU A 873 -12.48 -4.39 -6.12
C LEU A 873 -11.19 -5.21 -6.19
N GLY A 874 -10.92 -5.88 -7.31
CA GLY A 874 -9.74 -6.70 -7.56
C GLY A 874 -8.50 -5.90 -7.97
N TYR A 875 -7.51 -6.60 -8.51
CA TYR A 875 -6.33 -5.97 -9.07
C TYR A 875 -6.56 -5.62 -10.54
N ASN A 876 -6.26 -4.37 -10.92
CA ASN A 876 -6.29 -3.91 -12.31
C ASN A 876 -4.89 -3.41 -12.70
N PRO A 877 -4.19 -4.07 -13.65
CA PRO A 877 -2.84 -3.70 -14.06
C PRO A 877 -2.77 -2.38 -14.84
N ILE A 878 -3.88 -1.94 -15.44
CA ILE A 878 -3.96 -0.69 -16.22
C ILE A 878 -4.06 0.51 -15.28
N ALA A 879 -4.76 0.35 -14.16
CA ALA A 879 -4.97 1.37 -13.14
C ALA A 879 -4.76 0.77 -11.74
N PRO A 880 -3.51 0.46 -11.36
CA PRO A 880 -3.21 -0.20 -10.10
C PRO A 880 -3.62 0.70 -8.93
N ARG A 881 -4.32 0.09 -7.96
CA ARG A 881 -4.76 0.74 -6.72
C ARG A 881 -4.48 -0.17 -5.54
N LEU A 882 -4.09 0.41 -4.42
CA LEU A 882 -4.01 -0.30 -3.14
C LEU A 882 -5.33 -1.02 -2.83
N ASP A 883 -5.21 -2.19 -2.20
CA ASP A 883 -6.34 -3.07 -1.93
C ASP A 883 -7.41 -2.34 -1.07
N PRO A 884 -8.68 -2.26 -1.53
CA PRO A 884 -9.71 -1.53 -0.82
C PRO A 884 -10.10 -2.15 0.54
N ILE A 885 -9.70 -3.38 0.86
CA ILE A 885 -10.04 -4.00 2.17
C ILE A 885 -9.44 -3.26 3.37
N ALA A 886 -8.38 -2.47 3.14
CA ALA A 886 -7.71 -1.66 4.16
C ALA A 886 -8.16 -0.19 4.15
N LYS A 887 -9.16 0.16 3.34
CA LYS A 887 -9.63 1.54 3.14
C LYS A 887 -10.99 1.79 3.77
N GLY A 888 -11.34 3.07 3.82
CA GLY A 888 -12.61 3.55 4.37
C GLY A 888 -13.85 3.05 3.64
N GLU A 889 -13.79 2.49 2.43
CA GLU A 889 -14.98 1.93 1.78
C GLU A 889 -15.40 0.56 2.35
N CYS A 890 -14.49 -0.14 3.03
CA CYS A 890 -14.74 -1.44 3.64
C CYS A 890 -15.39 -1.29 5.02
N VAL A 891 -16.58 -1.87 5.20
CA VAL A 891 -17.25 -2.02 6.50
C VAL A 891 -16.70 -3.28 7.18
N HIS A 892 -16.07 -3.09 8.34
CA HIS A 892 -15.44 -4.19 9.07
C HIS A 892 -16.47 -5.13 9.70
N VAL A 893 -16.13 -6.42 9.70
CA VAL A 893 -16.86 -7.49 10.39
C VAL A 893 -15.96 -8.16 11.41
N SER A 894 -16.54 -8.86 12.38
CA SER A 894 -15.76 -9.60 13.36
C SER A 894 -14.91 -10.70 12.70
N PRO A 895 -13.78 -11.12 13.31
CA PRO A 895 -13.03 -12.28 12.85
C PRO A 895 -13.89 -13.53 12.71
N ARG A 896 -14.84 -13.77 13.64
CA ARG A 896 -15.77 -14.92 13.57
C ARG A 896 -16.60 -14.93 12.29
N VAL A 897 -17.12 -13.78 11.88
CA VAL A 897 -17.91 -13.65 10.64
C VAL A 897 -17.01 -13.80 9.41
N ARG A 898 -15.89 -13.08 9.36
CA ARG A 898 -14.91 -13.15 8.26
C ARG A 898 -14.39 -14.58 8.04
N ASP A 899 -14.07 -15.27 9.12
CA ASP A 899 -13.42 -16.58 9.11
C ASP A 899 -14.43 -17.74 9.09
N LEU A 900 -15.71 -17.46 8.83
CA LEU A 900 -16.73 -18.50 8.74
C LEU A 900 -16.40 -19.51 7.63
N GLN A 901 -15.81 -19.06 6.50
CA GLN A 901 -15.35 -19.93 5.40
C GLN A 901 -16.46 -20.81 4.78
N GLU A 902 -17.72 -20.35 4.80
CA GLU A 902 -18.86 -21.08 4.23
C GLU A 902 -19.65 -20.19 3.26
N ARG A 903 -20.37 -20.82 2.32
CA ARG A 903 -21.36 -20.14 1.47
C ARG A 903 -22.72 -20.21 2.15
N VAL A 904 -23.20 -19.10 2.68
CA VAL A 904 -24.48 -19.01 3.41
C VAL A 904 -25.61 -18.58 2.47
N VAL A 905 -25.74 -19.30 1.35
CA VAL A 905 -26.73 -19.04 0.29
C VAL A 905 -27.53 -20.31 0.04
N ALA A 906 -28.86 -20.19 -0.09
CA ALA A 906 -29.75 -21.33 -0.30
C ALA A 906 -29.88 -21.75 -1.78
N ASP A 907 -28.76 -21.76 -2.52
CA ASP A 907 -28.76 -21.92 -3.99
C ASP A 907 -28.53 -23.36 -4.49
N ASP A 908 -28.19 -24.28 -3.61
CA ASP A 908 -28.15 -25.73 -3.86
C ASP A 908 -28.71 -26.53 -2.67
N ALA A 909 -28.72 -27.86 -2.74
CA ALA A 909 -29.28 -28.67 -1.66
C ALA A 909 -28.46 -28.54 -0.35
N HIS A 910 -27.13 -28.48 -0.42
CA HIS A 910 -26.26 -28.20 0.73
C HIS A 910 -26.53 -26.83 1.36
N GLY A 911 -26.54 -25.77 0.56
CA GLY A 911 -26.82 -24.41 1.02
C GLY A 911 -28.18 -24.31 1.71
N ARG A 912 -29.22 -24.97 1.15
CA ARG A 912 -30.54 -25.08 1.79
C ARG A 912 -30.49 -25.77 3.15
N ARG A 913 -29.76 -26.88 3.28
CA ARG A 913 -29.57 -27.58 4.58
C ARG A 913 -28.87 -26.68 5.59
N LEU A 914 -27.79 -26.01 5.18
CA LEU A 914 -27.01 -25.12 6.04
C LEU A 914 -27.86 -23.94 6.55
N VAL A 915 -28.55 -23.24 5.64
CA VAL A 915 -29.42 -22.10 5.95
C VAL A 915 -30.58 -22.54 6.84
N ARG A 916 -31.24 -23.66 6.53
CA ARG A 916 -32.32 -24.21 7.34
C ARG A 916 -31.85 -24.52 8.76
N GLY A 917 -30.74 -25.25 8.91
CA GLY A 917 -30.19 -25.59 10.22
C GLY A 917 -29.78 -24.36 11.02
N ALA A 918 -29.26 -23.31 10.37
CA ALA A 918 -28.96 -22.05 11.04
C ALA A 918 -30.23 -21.31 11.50
N ILE A 919 -31.29 -21.26 10.68
CA ILE A 919 -32.59 -20.68 11.05
C ILE A 919 -33.19 -21.44 12.25
N GLU A 920 -33.18 -22.76 12.20
CA GLU A 920 -33.66 -23.62 13.30
C GLU A 920 -32.86 -23.40 14.59
N ALA A 921 -31.53 -23.29 14.49
CA ALA A 921 -30.65 -23.03 15.64
C ALA A 921 -30.79 -21.61 16.22
N LEU A 922 -31.33 -20.65 15.46
CA LEU A 922 -31.64 -19.30 15.93
C LEU A 922 -33.06 -19.19 16.52
N GLY A 923 -33.94 -20.14 16.21
CA GLY A 923 -35.33 -20.14 16.69
C GLY A 923 -36.12 -18.92 16.25
N GLU A 924 -37.03 -18.43 17.10
CA GLU A 924 -37.89 -17.26 16.81
C GLU A 924 -37.10 -15.97 16.55
N GLY A 925 -35.86 -15.88 17.04
CA GLY A 925 -34.99 -14.71 16.88
C GLY A 925 -34.31 -14.61 15.50
N TRP A 926 -34.48 -15.59 14.62
CA TRP A 926 -33.71 -15.69 13.37
C TRP A 926 -33.81 -14.43 12.50
N VAL A 927 -35.00 -13.81 12.37
CA VAL A 927 -35.21 -12.63 11.52
C VAL A 927 -34.39 -11.42 12.00
N SER A 928 -34.16 -11.31 13.31
CA SER A 928 -33.40 -10.22 13.95
C SER A 928 -31.94 -10.53 14.22
N ALA A 929 -31.51 -11.77 14.02
CA ALA A 929 -30.15 -12.22 14.33
C ALA A 929 -29.10 -11.45 13.52
N ARG A 930 -28.02 -11.06 14.18
CA ARG A 930 -26.85 -10.38 13.59
C ARG A 930 -25.84 -11.40 13.03
N ALA A 931 -24.91 -10.92 12.22
CA ALA A 931 -23.92 -11.75 11.54
C ALA A 931 -23.13 -12.66 12.50
N ASP A 932 -22.72 -12.17 13.68
CA ASP A 932 -22.03 -12.97 14.69
C ASP A 932 -22.90 -14.12 15.25
N GLU A 933 -24.19 -13.86 15.46
CA GLU A 933 -25.15 -14.86 15.95
C GLU A 933 -25.42 -15.92 14.88
N ILE A 934 -25.53 -15.48 13.62
CA ILE A 934 -25.70 -16.35 12.45
C ILE A 934 -24.46 -17.20 12.23
N ALA A 935 -23.26 -16.61 12.27
CA ALA A 935 -22.01 -17.35 12.17
C ALA A 935 -21.93 -18.43 13.25
N GLY A 936 -22.30 -18.09 14.48
CA GLY A 936 -22.40 -19.06 15.56
C GLY A 936 -23.46 -20.15 15.36
N ALA A 937 -24.59 -19.82 14.75
CA ALA A 937 -25.63 -20.80 14.42
C ALA A 937 -25.16 -21.78 13.33
N VAL A 938 -24.50 -21.27 12.28
CA VAL A 938 -23.88 -22.09 11.22
C VAL A 938 -22.80 -23.01 11.77
N GLU A 939 -22.00 -22.55 12.73
CA GLU A 939 -21.02 -23.40 13.42
C GLU A 939 -21.66 -24.54 14.21
N ARG A 940 -22.80 -24.27 14.89
CA ARG A 940 -23.51 -25.25 15.71
C ARG A 940 -24.36 -26.24 14.91
N SER A 941 -24.95 -25.80 13.80
CA SER A 941 -25.80 -26.65 12.94
C SER A 941 -24.99 -27.72 12.18
N GLY A 942 -23.66 -27.62 12.21
CA GLY A 942 -22.74 -28.58 11.64
C GLY A 942 -22.41 -28.26 10.17
N ARG A 943 -21.11 -28.29 9.85
CA ARG A 943 -20.56 -28.04 8.51
C ARG A 943 -20.43 -29.32 7.67
N GLY A 944 -21.17 -30.37 8.03
CA GLY A 944 -21.03 -31.70 7.45
C GLY A 944 -21.69 -31.83 6.07
N GLY A 945 -21.13 -32.68 5.21
CA GLY A 945 -21.68 -32.95 3.88
C GLY A 945 -20.68 -33.64 2.94
N PRO A 946 -21.13 -34.04 1.75
CA PRO A 946 -20.26 -34.47 0.67
C PRO A 946 -19.37 -33.29 0.21
N ALA A 947 -18.20 -33.61 -0.34
CA ALA A 947 -17.29 -32.62 -0.90
C ALA A 947 -17.91 -31.95 -2.12
N ARG A 948 -17.66 -30.64 -2.28
CA ARG A 948 -18.24 -29.84 -3.37
C ARG A 948 -17.27 -29.65 -4.53
N LEU A 949 -15.99 -29.95 -4.34
CA LEU A 949 -14.96 -29.95 -5.38
C LEU A 949 -14.32 -31.34 -5.46
N ILE A 950 -14.22 -31.87 -6.67
CA ILE A 950 -13.59 -33.17 -6.95
C ILE A 950 -12.39 -32.94 -7.86
N HIS A 951 -11.21 -33.32 -7.42
CA HIS A 951 -10.01 -33.36 -8.25
C HIS A 951 -9.87 -34.78 -8.80
N LEU A 952 -10.07 -34.95 -10.10
CA LEU A 952 -10.11 -36.23 -10.77
C LEU A 952 -8.87 -36.41 -11.66
N GLU A 953 -8.02 -37.36 -11.28
CA GLU A 953 -6.91 -37.85 -12.09
C GLU A 953 -7.42 -38.95 -13.02
N ILE A 954 -7.23 -38.79 -14.33
CA ILE A 954 -7.68 -39.77 -15.33
C ILE A 954 -6.53 -40.55 -15.99
N THR A 955 -5.29 -40.11 -15.75
CA THR A 955 -4.08 -40.76 -16.25
C THR A 955 -2.89 -40.33 -15.39
N THR A 956 -1.83 -41.14 -15.32
CA THR A 956 -0.52 -40.73 -14.80
C THR A 956 0.48 -40.36 -15.89
N ARG A 957 0.07 -40.40 -17.17
CA ARG A 957 0.95 -40.06 -18.30
C ARG A 957 1.19 -38.56 -18.32
N ARG A 958 2.46 -38.14 -18.33
CA ARG A 958 2.88 -36.73 -18.40
C ARG A 958 4.18 -36.62 -19.17
N ALA A 959 4.29 -35.59 -20.00
CA ALA A 959 5.45 -35.43 -20.88
C ALA A 959 6.67 -34.80 -20.20
N ARG A 960 6.52 -34.30 -18.95
CA ARG A 960 7.53 -33.57 -18.16
C ARG A 960 7.62 -34.09 -16.72
N SER A 961 8.70 -33.74 -16.02
CA SER A 961 9.05 -34.28 -14.69
C SER A 961 8.40 -33.54 -13.49
N ILE A 962 7.71 -32.42 -13.73
CA ILE A 962 7.04 -31.60 -12.71
C ILE A 962 5.53 -31.47 -13.02
N GLY A 963 4.70 -31.40 -11.99
CA GLY A 963 3.25 -31.34 -12.07
C GLY A 963 2.64 -31.02 -10.70
N PRO A 964 1.37 -30.58 -10.65
CA PRO A 964 0.75 -30.00 -9.45
C PRO A 964 0.65 -30.95 -8.24
N ASP A 965 0.69 -32.27 -8.45
CA ASP A 965 0.28 -33.28 -7.47
C ASP A 965 1.26 -34.48 -7.34
N LEU A 966 2.57 -34.25 -7.56
CA LEU A 966 3.60 -35.30 -7.63
C LEU A 966 4.07 -35.91 -6.29
N ALA A 967 3.46 -35.56 -5.15
CA ALA A 967 3.91 -35.99 -3.83
C ALA A 967 3.72 -37.49 -3.54
N GLU A 968 2.88 -38.20 -4.30
CA GLU A 968 2.73 -39.66 -4.23
C GLU A 968 3.48 -40.31 -5.40
N ALA A 969 4.49 -41.12 -5.07
CA ALA A 969 5.41 -41.72 -6.03
C ALA A 969 4.66 -42.30 -7.25
N PRO A 970 5.06 -41.96 -8.49
CA PRO A 970 4.42 -42.47 -9.70
C PRO A 970 4.80 -43.95 -9.89
N GLY A 971 4.14 -44.83 -9.15
CA GLY A 971 3.78 -46.11 -9.73
C GLY A 971 2.81 -45.82 -10.87
N ALA A 972 2.99 -46.44 -12.03
CA ALA A 972 2.06 -46.30 -13.16
C ALA A 972 0.69 -46.85 -12.75
N ARG A 973 -0.19 -45.98 -12.24
CA ARG A 973 -1.61 -46.29 -12.08
C ARG A 973 -2.21 -46.45 -13.48
N SER A 974 -3.19 -47.35 -13.62
CA SER A 974 -3.92 -47.50 -14.89
C SER A 974 -4.69 -46.23 -15.20
N ASP A 975 -4.91 -45.97 -16.49
CA ASP A 975 -5.82 -44.90 -16.91
C ASP A 975 -7.25 -45.16 -16.41
N MET A 976 -7.99 -44.09 -16.14
CA MET A 976 -9.38 -44.15 -15.67
C MET A 976 -10.29 -44.68 -16.77
N ASP A 977 -10.95 -45.81 -16.51
CA ASP A 977 -11.96 -46.36 -17.42
C ASP A 977 -13.33 -45.68 -17.25
N GLU A 978 -14.08 -45.58 -18.34
CA GLU A 978 -15.40 -44.94 -18.37
C GLU A 978 -16.44 -45.69 -17.55
N ALA A 979 -16.34 -47.02 -17.45
CA ALA A 979 -17.24 -47.82 -16.63
C ALA A 979 -17.05 -47.53 -15.14
N HIS A 980 -15.79 -47.51 -14.69
CA HIS A 980 -15.43 -47.19 -13.31
C HIS A 980 -15.75 -45.74 -12.93
N LEU A 981 -15.60 -44.79 -13.85
CA LEU A 981 -15.93 -43.38 -13.61
C LEU A 981 -17.36 -43.20 -13.07
N GLY A 982 -18.33 -43.91 -13.66
CA GLY A 982 -19.73 -43.83 -13.23
C GLY A 982 -19.94 -44.34 -11.80
N GLU A 983 -19.33 -45.46 -11.46
CA GLU A 983 -19.45 -46.12 -10.15
C GLU A 983 -18.83 -45.28 -9.02
N ILE A 984 -17.69 -44.64 -9.28
CA ILE A 984 -16.97 -43.83 -8.28
C ILE A 984 -17.60 -42.45 -8.12
N MET A 985 -18.05 -41.84 -9.22
CA MET A 985 -18.60 -40.48 -9.19
C MET A 985 -20.03 -40.47 -8.63
N ALA A 986 -20.85 -41.50 -8.88
CA ALA A 986 -22.22 -41.57 -8.38
C ALA A 986 -22.38 -41.31 -6.86
N PRO A 987 -21.61 -41.92 -5.95
CA PRO A 987 -21.71 -41.63 -4.51
C PRO A 987 -21.15 -40.25 -4.11
N LEU A 988 -20.34 -39.62 -4.97
CA LEU A 988 -19.78 -38.28 -4.73
C LEU A 988 -20.73 -37.17 -5.22
N LEU A 989 -21.64 -37.47 -6.14
CA LEU A 989 -22.61 -36.53 -6.70
C LEU A 989 -23.96 -36.67 -5.99
N THR A 990 -24.19 -35.84 -4.98
CA THR A 990 -25.49 -35.80 -4.30
C THR A 990 -26.52 -35.04 -5.15
N PRO A 991 -27.73 -35.57 -5.37
CA PRO A 991 -28.76 -34.89 -6.16
C PRO A 991 -29.06 -33.47 -5.64
N GLY A 992 -28.97 -32.49 -6.55
CA GLY A 992 -29.22 -31.08 -6.25
C GLY A 992 -28.06 -30.33 -5.59
N ASP A 993 -26.93 -30.98 -5.29
CA ASP A 993 -25.69 -30.30 -4.90
C ASP A 993 -24.92 -29.82 -6.14
N ARG A 994 -24.30 -28.63 -6.06
CA ARG A 994 -23.48 -28.09 -7.15
C ARG A 994 -22.02 -28.49 -6.96
N VAL A 995 -21.60 -29.53 -7.67
CA VAL A 995 -20.25 -30.08 -7.60
C VAL A 995 -19.42 -29.64 -8.80
N GLY A 996 -18.23 -29.08 -8.55
CA GLY A 996 -17.22 -28.78 -9.58
C GLY A 996 -16.19 -29.91 -9.70
N VAL A 997 -15.79 -30.24 -10.93
CA VAL A 997 -14.76 -31.27 -11.18
C VAL A 997 -13.55 -30.64 -11.87
N THR A 998 -12.37 -30.80 -11.25
CA THR A 998 -11.07 -30.46 -11.83
C THR A 998 -10.42 -31.73 -12.38
N LEU A 999 -10.30 -31.84 -13.70
CA LEU A 999 -9.47 -32.84 -14.38
C LEU A 999 -8.01 -32.41 -14.31
N GLY A 1000 -7.20 -33.14 -13.55
CA GLY A 1000 -5.79 -32.83 -13.29
C GLY A 1000 -5.14 -33.92 -12.42
N GLY A 1001 -3.91 -33.70 -11.93
CA GLY A 1001 -3.22 -34.67 -11.06
C GLY A 1001 -1.81 -34.98 -11.54
N ALA A 1002 -1.33 -36.21 -11.28
CA ALA A 1002 0.03 -36.61 -11.64
C ALA A 1002 0.26 -36.68 -13.16
N GLY A 1003 -0.75 -37.05 -13.95
CA GLY A 1003 -0.71 -37.02 -15.41
C GLY A 1003 -1.33 -35.76 -16.03
N ASP A 1004 -1.06 -35.53 -17.31
CA ASP A 1004 -1.76 -34.54 -18.14
C ASP A 1004 -3.03 -35.17 -18.72
N PRO A 1005 -4.24 -34.69 -18.38
CA PRO A 1005 -5.49 -35.27 -18.85
C PRO A 1005 -5.60 -35.38 -20.37
N LEU A 1006 -4.94 -34.49 -21.14
CA LEU A 1006 -4.98 -34.52 -22.60
C LEU A 1006 -4.25 -35.72 -23.21
N LEU A 1007 -3.41 -36.43 -22.43
CA LEU A 1007 -2.78 -37.65 -22.89
C LEU A 1007 -3.72 -38.87 -22.79
N HIS A 1008 -4.84 -38.76 -22.07
CA HIS A 1008 -5.86 -39.80 -22.02
C HIS A 1008 -6.61 -39.91 -23.35
N PRO A 1009 -6.65 -41.08 -24.04
CA PRO A 1009 -7.23 -41.21 -25.38
C PRO A 1009 -8.72 -40.87 -25.45
N ARG A 1010 -9.44 -40.97 -24.31
CA ARG A 1010 -10.89 -40.75 -24.21
C ARG A 1010 -11.26 -39.59 -23.30
N TRP A 1011 -10.38 -38.59 -23.12
CA TRP A 1011 -10.64 -37.45 -22.23
C TRP A 1011 -11.95 -36.72 -22.56
N ARG A 1012 -12.32 -36.60 -23.85
CA ARG A 1012 -13.58 -35.94 -24.27
C ARG A 1012 -14.82 -36.69 -23.79
N ALA A 1013 -14.83 -38.00 -23.99
CA ALA A 1013 -15.93 -38.86 -23.56
C ALA A 1013 -16.07 -38.87 -22.02
N ILE A 1014 -14.97 -38.73 -21.28
CA ILE A 1014 -15.01 -38.51 -19.83
C ILE A 1014 -15.68 -37.18 -19.47
N VAL A 1015 -15.34 -36.08 -20.15
CA VAL A 1015 -15.98 -34.77 -19.94
C VAL A 1015 -17.48 -34.85 -20.24
N GLU A 1016 -17.86 -35.41 -21.39
CA GLU A 1016 -19.25 -35.62 -21.78
C GLU A 1016 -20.01 -36.46 -20.73
N ARG A 1017 -19.37 -37.52 -20.22
CA ARG A 1017 -19.96 -38.36 -19.18
C ARG A 1017 -20.17 -37.59 -17.88
N LEU A 1018 -19.18 -36.83 -17.41
CA LEU A 1018 -19.31 -35.99 -16.21
C LEU A 1018 -20.47 -34.99 -16.34
N LEU A 1019 -20.58 -34.33 -17.49
CA LEU A 1019 -21.68 -33.39 -17.77
C LEU A 1019 -23.04 -34.11 -17.77
N SER A 1020 -23.14 -35.30 -18.36
CA SER A 1020 -24.39 -36.09 -18.34
C SER A 1020 -24.78 -36.59 -16.94
N MET A 1021 -23.82 -36.67 -16.00
CA MET A 1021 -24.05 -37.03 -14.59
C MET A 1021 -24.50 -35.83 -13.74
N GLY A 1022 -24.63 -34.63 -14.32
CA GLY A 1022 -25.13 -33.44 -13.63
C GLY A 1022 -24.07 -32.64 -12.86
N VAL A 1023 -22.78 -32.81 -13.19
CA VAL A 1023 -21.70 -31.97 -12.66
C VAL A 1023 -21.95 -30.49 -13.03
N ALA A 1024 -21.76 -29.59 -12.07
CA ALA A 1024 -22.10 -28.17 -12.24
C ALA A 1024 -21.10 -27.38 -13.09
N GLY A 1025 -19.86 -27.87 -13.19
CA GLY A 1025 -18.86 -27.33 -14.09
C GLY A 1025 -17.57 -28.16 -14.12
N VAL A 1026 -16.86 -28.10 -15.24
CA VAL A 1026 -15.64 -28.87 -15.49
C VAL A 1026 -14.46 -27.95 -15.76
N HIS A 1027 -13.39 -28.14 -15.00
CA HIS A 1027 -12.11 -27.47 -15.15
C HIS A 1027 -11.08 -28.49 -15.66
N LEU A 1028 -10.41 -28.17 -16.75
CA LEU A 1028 -9.28 -28.95 -17.27
C LEU A 1028 -7.96 -28.25 -16.94
N ARG A 1029 -7.04 -28.92 -16.24
CA ARG A 1029 -5.68 -28.44 -16.00
C ARG A 1029 -4.67 -29.28 -16.78
N THR A 1030 -3.95 -28.67 -17.71
CA THR A 1030 -3.09 -29.34 -18.69
C THR A 1030 -1.73 -28.66 -18.87
N ASP A 1031 -0.76 -29.40 -19.40
CA ASP A 1031 0.54 -28.84 -19.80
C ASP A 1031 0.48 -28.22 -21.19
N LEU A 1032 -0.54 -28.58 -21.98
CA LEU A 1032 -0.72 -28.17 -23.37
C LEU A 1032 0.52 -28.42 -24.24
N SER A 1033 1.27 -29.47 -23.92
CA SER A 1033 2.61 -29.74 -24.46
C SER A 1033 2.66 -30.72 -25.63
N GLY A 1034 1.52 -31.21 -26.10
CA GLY A 1034 1.40 -32.12 -27.24
C GLY A 1034 1.63 -31.42 -28.59
N GLU A 1035 2.17 -32.14 -29.57
CA GLU A 1035 2.44 -31.62 -30.93
C GLU A 1035 1.17 -31.42 -31.78
N GLN A 1036 0.07 -32.12 -31.45
CA GLN A 1036 -1.21 -32.03 -32.15
C GLN A 1036 -2.35 -31.79 -31.16
N VAL A 1037 -2.44 -30.58 -30.61
CA VAL A 1037 -3.58 -30.15 -29.80
C VAL A 1037 -4.58 -29.44 -30.72
N ASP A 1038 -5.84 -29.88 -30.72
CA ASP A 1038 -6.95 -29.24 -31.43
C ASP A 1038 -7.67 -28.23 -30.49
N PRO A 1039 -7.50 -26.90 -30.69
CA PRO A 1039 -8.12 -25.91 -29.83
C PRO A 1039 -9.64 -25.84 -29.98
N GLY A 1040 -10.17 -26.17 -31.17
CA GLY A 1040 -11.62 -26.17 -31.42
C GLY A 1040 -12.29 -27.20 -30.52
N ALA A 1041 -11.75 -28.41 -30.49
CA ALA A 1041 -12.31 -29.44 -29.65
C ALA A 1041 -12.17 -29.22 -28.14
N LEU A 1042 -11.16 -28.47 -27.68
CA LEU A 1042 -11.08 -28.05 -26.28
C LEU A 1042 -12.24 -27.12 -25.92
N LEU A 1043 -12.54 -26.15 -26.78
CA LEU A 1043 -13.61 -25.17 -26.58
C LEU A 1043 -15.00 -25.79 -26.74
N ASP A 1044 -15.14 -26.77 -27.63
CA ASP A 1044 -16.41 -27.45 -27.91
C ASP A 1044 -16.76 -28.56 -26.90
N ALA A 1045 -15.81 -28.97 -26.04
CA ALA A 1045 -16.00 -30.06 -25.06
C ALA A 1045 -16.91 -29.68 -23.87
N GLY A 1046 -17.38 -28.44 -23.78
CA GLY A 1046 -18.24 -27.98 -22.67
C GLY A 1046 -17.49 -27.66 -21.38
N LEU A 1047 -16.18 -27.40 -21.45
CA LEU A 1047 -15.35 -26.99 -20.33
C LEU A 1047 -15.67 -25.55 -19.88
N ASP A 1048 -15.74 -25.31 -18.57
CA ASP A 1048 -15.90 -23.96 -18.00
C ASP A 1048 -14.54 -23.26 -17.85
N VAL A 1049 -13.48 -24.03 -17.56
CA VAL A 1049 -12.13 -23.49 -17.35
C VAL A 1049 -11.08 -24.42 -17.98
N ILE A 1050 -10.11 -23.83 -18.66
CA ILE A 1050 -8.91 -24.48 -19.19
C ILE A 1050 -7.69 -23.79 -18.56
N SER A 1051 -7.09 -24.43 -17.57
CA SER A 1051 -5.81 -24.00 -16.99
C SER A 1051 -4.64 -24.59 -17.78
N VAL A 1052 -3.67 -23.73 -18.11
CA VAL A 1052 -2.45 -24.13 -18.82
C VAL A 1052 -1.24 -23.86 -17.93
N ASP A 1053 -0.56 -24.91 -17.51
CA ASP A 1053 0.63 -24.81 -16.65
C ASP A 1053 1.86 -24.43 -17.49
N VAL A 1054 2.02 -23.13 -17.71
CA VAL A 1054 3.18 -22.54 -18.42
C VAL A 1054 4.45 -22.62 -17.58
N LEU A 1055 4.33 -22.53 -16.24
CA LEU A 1055 5.40 -22.63 -15.22
C LEU A 1055 6.43 -21.50 -15.22
N ALA A 1056 7.00 -21.14 -16.37
CA ALA A 1056 7.98 -20.08 -16.54
C ALA A 1056 7.81 -19.37 -17.89
N ASP A 1057 8.23 -18.11 -17.98
CA ASP A 1057 7.99 -17.27 -19.17
C ASP A 1057 9.18 -17.18 -20.14
N THR A 1058 10.18 -18.05 -19.98
CA THR A 1058 11.30 -18.18 -20.92
C THR A 1058 11.63 -19.64 -21.16
N ALA A 1059 12.17 -19.96 -22.34
CA ALA A 1059 12.58 -21.33 -22.68
C ALA A 1059 13.64 -21.87 -21.71
N ALA A 1060 14.60 -21.03 -21.31
CA ALA A 1060 15.66 -21.41 -20.38
C ALA A 1060 15.10 -21.76 -18.98
N ALA A 1061 14.25 -20.90 -18.40
CA ALA A 1061 13.63 -21.16 -17.11
C ALA A 1061 12.67 -22.35 -17.17
N TYR A 1062 11.91 -22.49 -18.25
CA TYR A 1062 11.03 -23.64 -18.48
C TYR A 1062 11.82 -24.95 -18.52
N ALA A 1063 12.91 -25.00 -19.30
CA ALA A 1063 13.76 -26.17 -19.40
C ALA A 1063 14.42 -26.51 -18.05
N ALA A 1064 14.87 -25.51 -17.30
CA ALA A 1064 15.43 -25.68 -15.97
C ALA A 1064 14.41 -26.28 -14.98
N LEU A 1065 13.14 -25.85 -15.02
CA LEU A 1065 12.10 -26.35 -14.14
C LEU A 1065 11.55 -27.73 -14.54
N THR A 1066 11.40 -27.99 -15.83
CA THR A 1066 10.68 -29.17 -16.33
C THR A 1066 11.61 -30.33 -16.74
N GLY A 1067 12.88 -30.03 -16.99
CA GLY A 1067 13.85 -30.95 -17.59
C GLY A 1067 13.67 -31.16 -19.10
N THR A 1068 12.77 -30.41 -19.76
CA THR A 1068 12.48 -30.54 -21.19
C THR A 1068 12.26 -29.17 -21.84
N ASP A 1069 12.76 -28.95 -23.06
CA ASP A 1069 12.49 -27.72 -23.80
C ASP A 1069 11.22 -27.87 -24.66
N ARG A 1070 10.06 -27.53 -24.07
CA ARG A 1070 8.76 -27.49 -24.76
C ARG A 1070 8.06 -26.13 -24.68
N PHE A 1071 8.76 -25.10 -24.23
CA PHE A 1071 8.17 -23.77 -24.02
C PHE A 1071 7.52 -23.19 -25.29
N GLY A 1072 8.18 -23.32 -26.45
CA GLY A 1072 7.66 -22.84 -27.73
C GLY A 1072 6.38 -23.56 -28.17
N VAL A 1073 6.26 -24.87 -27.90
CA VAL A 1073 5.05 -25.65 -28.23
C VAL A 1073 3.88 -25.22 -27.35
N VAL A 1074 4.10 -25.08 -26.04
CA VAL A 1074 3.06 -24.68 -25.09
C VAL A 1074 2.55 -23.27 -25.41
N THR A 1075 3.44 -22.32 -25.66
CA THR A 1075 3.05 -20.94 -25.99
C THR A 1075 2.35 -20.83 -27.34
N HIS A 1076 2.78 -21.61 -28.35
CA HIS A 1076 2.09 -21.70 -29.63
C HIS A 1076 0.66 -22.24 -29.48
N ASN A 1077 0.50 -23.38 -28.81
CA ASN A 1077 -0.81 -24.00 -28.59
C ASN A 1077 -1.74 -23.09 -27.77
N LEU A 1078 -1.20 -22.42 -26.75
CA LEU A 1078 -1.95 -21.45 -25.94
C LEU A 1078 -2.40 -20.25 -26.79
N GLY A 1079 -1.53 -19.72 -27.64
CA GLY A 1079 -1.88 -18.67 -28.60
C GLY A 1079 -3.01 -19.09 -29.54
N ALA A 1080 -2.93 -20.28 -30.13
CA ALA A 1080 -3.97 -20.83 -31.00
C ALA A 1080 -5.32 -21.02 -30.27
N LEU A 1081 -5.28 -21.43 -28.99
CA LEU A 1081 -6.49 -21.55 -28.16
C LEU A 1081 -7.15 -20.19 -27.89
N VAL A 1082 -6.36 -19.17 -27.59
CA VAL A 1082 -6.85 -17.80 -27.37
C VAL A 1082 -7.45 -17.22 -28.65
N GLU A 1083 -6.75 -17.37 -29.78
CA GLU A 1083 -7.23 -16.91 -31.09
C GLU A 1083 -8.55 -17.59 -31.47
N ARG A 1084 -8.64 -18.92 -31.27
CA ARG A 1084 -9.86 -19.68 -31.57
C ARG A 1084 -11.05 -19.32 -30.67
N ARG A 1085 -10.81 -18.95 -29.40
CA ARG A 1085 -11.86 -18.53 -28.47
C ARG A 1085 -12.58 -17.26 -28.97
N GLY A 1086 -11.88 -16.39 -29.70
CA GLY A 1086 -12.42 -15.15 -30.25
C GLY A 1086 -12.78 -14.12 -29.17
N GLU A 1087 -13.66 -13.18 -29.53
CA GLU A 1087 -14.10 -12.06 -28.67
C GLU A 1087 -15.16 -12.47 -27.62
N PRO A 1088 -15.20 -11.83 -26.45
CA PRO A 1088 -16.16 -12.15 -25.40
C PRO A 1088 -17.59 -11.74 -25.77
N THR A 1089 -18.57 -12.46 -25.22
CA THR A 1089 -19.99 -12.11 -25.33
C THR A 1089 -20.44 -11.41 -24.05
N LEU A 1090 -20.94 -10.17 -24.13
CA LEU A 1090 -21.29 -9.34 -22.95
C LEU A 1090 -20.09 -9.10 -22.00
N GLY A 1091 -18.89 -9.00 -22.56
CA GLY A 1091 -17.66 -8.74 -21.81
C GLY A 1091 -17.03 -9.92 -21.08
N LEU A 1092 -17.63 -11.12 -21.15
CA LEU A 1092 -17.10 -12.34 -20.54
C LEU A 1092 -17.10 -13.51 -21.54
N HIS A 1093 -16.26 -14.52 -21.29
CA HIS A 1093 -16.27 -15.77 -22.05
C HIS A 1093 -16.99 -16.88 -21.29
N PRO A 1094 -17.69 -17.80 -21.99
CA PRO A 1094 -18.27 -18.98 -21.36
C PRO A 1094 -17.21 -20.00 -20.91
N THR A 1095 -16.05 -20.03 -21.57
CA THR A 1095 -14.89 -20.85 -21.21
C THR A 1095 -13.69 -19.97 -20.90
N TRP A 1096 -13.19 -20.08 -19.67
CA TRP A 1096 -12.03 -19.35 -19.21
C TRP A 1096 -10.73 -20.04 -19.63
N ILE A 1097 -9.74 -19.26 -20.07
CA ILE A 1097 -8.37 -19.74 -20.33
C ILE A 1097 -7.48 -19.12 -19.27
N VAL A 1098 -6.75 -19.94 -18.51
CA VAL A 1098 -6.01 -19.53 -17.31
C VAL A 1098 -4.55 -19.98 -17.42
N PRO A 1099 -3.65 -19.12 -17.94
CA PRO A 1099 -2.22 -19.37 -17.90
C PRO A 1099 -1.69 -19.32 -16.46
N ARG A 1100 -0.86 -20.30 -16.07
CA ARG A 1100 -0.33 -20.46 -14.71
C ARG A 1100 1.20 -20.46 -14.71
N LEU A 1101 1.79 -19.55 -13.95
CA LEU A 1101 3.23 -19.47 -13.65
C LEU A 1101 3.50 -20.11 -12.29
N THR A 1102 4.71 -20.63 -12.06
CA THR A 1102 5.13 -21.13 -10.74
C THR A 1102 6.07 -20.14 -10.08
N ARG A 1103 5.80 -19.76 -8.84
CA ARG A 1103 6.67 -18.87 -8.05
C ARG A 1103 7.93 -19.62 -7.61
N CYS A 1104 9.06 -19.33 -8.25
CA CYS A 1104 10.35 -19.97 -8.04
C CYS A 1104 11.51 -19.08 -8.50
N ASP A 1105 12.75 -19.38 -8.11
CA ASP A 1105 13.92 -18.57 -8.48
C ASP A 1105 14.03 -18.35 -10.01
N GLY A 1106 13.73 -19.37 -10.82
CA GLY A 1106 13.85 -19.32 -12.28
C GLY A 1106 12.77 -18.49 -12.99
N ALA A 1107 11.57 -18.39 -12.43
CA ALA A 1107 10.43 -17.71 -13.06
C ALA A 1107 10.14 -16.32 -12.46
N TYR A 1108 10.65 -16.03 -11.26
CA TYR A 1108 10.42 -14.77 -10.57
C TYR A 1108 10.77 -13.52 -11.38
N PRO A 1109 11.89 -13.46 -12.14
CA PRO A 1109 12.24 -12.28 -12.94
C PRO A 1109 11.18 -11.86 -13.97
N ASP A 1110 10.42 -12.83 -14.49
CA ASP A 1110 9.44 -12.65 -15.56
C ASP A 1110 7.99 -12.61 -15.06
N GLN A 1111 7.77 -12.71 -13.74
CA GLN A 1111 6.43 -12.80 -13.14
C GLN A 1111 5.56 -11.59 -13.49
N GLU A 1112 6.14 -10.39 -13.49
CA GLU A 1112 5.44 -9.15 -13.83
C GLU A 1112 4.93 -9.15 -15.27
N SER A 1113 5.83 -9.41 -16.22
CA SER A 1113 5.50 -9.42 -17.66
C SER A 1113 4.51 -10.51 -17.99
N PHE A 1114 4.68 -11.71 -17.42
CA PHE A 1114 3.73 -12.82 -17.58
C PHE A 1114 2.33 -12.41 -17.11
N PHE A 1115 2.25 -11.87 -15.89
CA PHE A 1115 0.97 -11.57 -15.27
C PHE A 1115 0.21 -10.47 -16.00
N VAL A 1116 0.89 -9.37 -16.36
CA VAL A 1116 0.27 -8.26 -17.11
C VAL A 1116 -0.20 -8.73 -18.49
N ARG A 1117 0.63 -9.48 -19.24
CA ARG A 1117 0.30 -9.97 -20.58
C ARG A 1117 -0.98 -10.81 -20.57
N TRP A 1118 -1.07 -11.78 -19.68
CA TRP A 1118 -2.20 -12.71 -19.67
C TRP A 1118 -3.44 -12.14 -19.00
N LEU A 1119 -3.29 -11.36 -17.93
CA LEU A 1119 -4.44 -10.72 -17.30
C LEU A 1119 -5.14 -9.73 -18.25
N VAL A 1120 -4.38 -8.93 -19.00
CA VAL A 1120 -4.95 -8.01 -20.02
C VAL A 1120 -5.42 -8.78 -21.25
N GLY A 1121 -4.64 -9.76 -21.72
CA GLY A 1121 -4.92 -10.45 -22.99
C GLY A 1121 -6.08 -11.45 -22.94
N VAL A 1122 -6.23 -12.19 -21.84
CA VAL A 1122 -7.26 -13.25 -21.74
C VAL A 1122 -8.21 -13.10 -20.56
N GLY A 1123 -7.99 -12.11 -19.69
CA GLY A 1123 -8.81 -11.82 -18.51
C GLY A 1123 -8.47 -12.64 -17.27
N ALA A 1124 -7.42 -13.47 -17.32
CA ALA A 1124 -6.99 -14.32 -16.22
C ALA A 1124 -5.50 -14.66 -16.31
N ALA A 1125 -4.86 -14.78 -15.16
CA ALA A 1125 -3.50 -15.28 -14.99
C ALA A 1125 -3.36 -15.80 -13.56
N LEU A 1126 -2.56 -16.84 -13.32
CA LEU A 1126 -2.29 -17.36 -11.99
C LEU A 1126 -0.79 -17.47 -11.69
N VAL A 1127 -0.42 -17.28 -10.43
CA VAL A 1127 0.91 -17.54 -9.88
C VAL A 1127 0.73 -18.62 -8.82
N ASP A 1128 1.20 -19.84 -9.08
CA ASP A 1128 1.06 -20.99 -8.20
C ASP A 1128 2.29 -21.16 -7.29
N PRO A 1129 2.12 -21.84 -6.13
CA PRO A 1129 3.25 -22.34 -5.35
C PRO A 1129 4.10 -23.34 -6.14
N MET A 1130 5.36 -23.55 -5.70
CA MET A 1130 6.17 -24.66 -6.18
C MET A 1130 5.51 -25.99 -5.75
N PRO A 1131 5.34 -26.97 -6.67
CA PRO A 1131 4.81 -28.29 -6.33
C PRO A 1131 5.67 -29.03 -5.30
N ALA A 1132 5.01 -29.74 -4.37
CA ALA A 1132 5.69 -30.44 -3.29
C ALA A 1132 6.60 -31.59 -3.81
N GLY A 1133 7.82 -31.68 -3.26
CA GLY A 1133 8.69 -32.85 -3.41
C GLY A 1133 9.63 -32.88 -4.62
N ARG A 1134 9.68 -31.84 -5.47
CA ARG A 1134 10.65 -31.73 -6.57
C ARG A 1134 11.04 -30.28 -6.86
N ALA A 1135 12.11 -29.80 -6.24
CA ALA A 1135 12.87 -28.67 -6.76
C ALA A 1135 14.08 -29.24 -7.54
N PRO A 1136 14.26 -28.90 -8.84
CA PRO A 1136 15.49 -29.23 -9.55
C PRO A 1136 16.62 -28.33 -9.02
N GLY A 1137 17.29 -28.74 -7.95
CA GLY A 1137 18.41 -28.02 -7.33
C GLY A 1137 18.03 -27.24 -6.04
N PRO A 1138 18.93 -26.40 -5.51
CA PRO A 1138 18.68 -25.60 -4.32
C PRO A 1138 17.69 -24.47 -4.64
N GLU A 1139 16.40 -24.75 -4.53
CA GLU A 1139 15.34 -23.73 -4.59
C GLU A 1139 15.28 -22.93 -3.29
N ARG A 1140 15.39 -21.61 -3.40
CA ARG A 1140 15.37 -20.71 -2.24
C ARG A 1140 13.99 -20.11 -1.99
N ILE A 1141 13.19 -19.87 -3.03
CA ILE A 1141 11.85 -19.33 -2.88
C ILE A 1141 10.95 -20.45 -2.34
N ALA A 1142 10.74 -20.43 -1.03
CA ALA A 1142 9.87 -21.39 -0.37
C ALA A 1142 8.39 -21.16 -0.74
N THR A 1143 7.63 -22.25 -0.80
CA THR A 1143 6.17 -22.22 -0.85
C THR A 1143 5.62 -21.57 0.42
N LEU A 1144 4.60 -20.72 0.28
CA LEU A 1144 4.02 -20.04 1.42
C LEU A 1144 3.18 -21.02 2.26
N PRO A 1145 3.21 -20.91 3.61
CA PRO A 1145 2.44 -21.80 4.47
C PRO A 1145 0.94 -21.55 4.28
N THR A 1146 0.18 -22.62 4.08
CA THR A 1146 -1.28 -22.55 3.95
C THR A 1146 -1.93 -22.11 5.28
N PRO A 1147 -2.78 -21.07 5.29
CA PRO A 1147 -3.53 -20.68 6.49
C PRO A 1147 -4.37 -21.84 7.06
N ALA A 1148 -4.45 -21.94 8.39
CA ALA A 1148 -5.12 -23.06 9.05
C ALA A 1148 -6.62 -23.16 8.70
N THR A 1149 -7.29 -22.01 8.59
CA THR A 1149 -8.70 -21.91 8.19
C THR A 1149 -8.92 -22.39 6.75
N LEU A 1150 -7.99 -22.09 5.84
CA LEU A 1150 -8.00 -22.59 4.47
C LEU A 1150 -7.78 -24.12 4.44
N ALA A 1151 -6.78 -24.63 5.15
CA ALA A 1151 -6.50 -26.06 5.21
C ALA A 1151 -7.70 -26.85 5.75
N ALA A 1152 -8.37 -26.33 6.79
CA ALA A 1152 -9.58 -26.94 7.34
C ALA A 1152 -10.75 -26.91 6.35
N ARG A 1153 -10.88 -25.86 5.54
CA ARG A 1153 -11.88 -25.78 4.47
C ARG A 1153 -11.56 -26.81 3.38
N GLU A 1154 -10.33 -26.86 2.87
CA GLU A 1154 -9.93 -27.82 1.83
C GLU A 1154 -10.16 -29.27 2.25
N ALA A 1155 -9.92 -29.63 3.51
CA ALA A 1155 -10.21 -30.97 4.04
C ALA A 1155 -11.71 -31.34 4.01
N ARG A 1156 -12.61 -30.35 4.06
CA ARG A 1156 -14.07 -30.54 3.94
C ARG A 1156 -14.54 -30.49 2.49
N GLU A 1157 -14.00 -29.55 1.72
CA GLU A 1157 -14.52 -29.18 0.41
C GLU A 1157 -13.99 -30.00 -0.75
N VAL A 1158 -12.78 -30.56 -0.60
CA VAL A 1158 -12.05 -31.15 -1.72
C VAL A 1158 -11.86 -32.65 -1.49
N VAL A 1159 -12.25 -33.43 -2.49
CA VAL A 1159 -11.95 -34.87 -2.60
C VAL A 1159 -11.05 -35.09 -3.80
N ARG A 1160 -10.05 -35.96 -3.66
CA ARG A 1160 -9.21 -36.39 -4.78
C ARG A 1160 -9.60 -37.81 -5.19
N VAL A 1161 -9.72 -38.04 -6.48
CA VAL A 1161 -9.97 -39.36 -7.08
C VAL A 1161 -8.79 -39.64 -8.01
N LEU A 1162 -8.05 -40.71 -7.73
CA LEU A 1162 -6.89 -41.11 -8.51
C LEU A 1162 -7.30 -41.93 -9.74
N SER A 1163 -6.39 -42.05 -10.71
CA SER A 1163 -6.64 -42.75 -11.97
C SER A 1163 -6.96 -44.24 -11.82
N ASP A 1164 -6.56 -44.85 -10.71
CA ASP A 1164 -6.88 -46.23 -10.32
C ASP A 1164 -8.18 -46.36 -9.50
N ALA A 1165 -9.06 -45.36 -9.56
CA ALA A 1165 -10.31 -45.27 -8.80
C ALA A 1165 -10.18 -45.00 -7.29
N THR A 1166 -8.96 -44.84 -6.76
CA THR A 1166 -8.78 -44.59 -5.32
C THR A 1166 -9.31 -43.22 -4.92
N VAL A 1167 -10.20 -43.17 -3.92
CA VAL A 1167 -10.68 -41.93 -3.32
C VAL A 1167 -9.81 -41.55 -2.12
N VAL A 1168 -9.17 -40.39 -2.22
CA VAL A 1168 -8.28 -39.83 -1.20
C VAL A 1168 -8.93 -38.60 -0.57
N ARG A 1169 -9.06 -38.63 0.76
CA ARG A 1169 -9.44 -37.45 1.56
C ARG A 1169 -8.27 -36.97 2.40
N ARG A 1170 -8.11 -35.64 2.46
CA ARG A 1170 -7.18 -35.01 3.39
C ARG A 1170 -7.73 -35.21 4.81
N ALA A 1171 -6.91 -35.70 5.74
CA ALA A 1171 -7.37 -35.88 7.12
C ALA A 1171 -7.69 -34.52 7.77
N MET A 1172 -8.74 -34.47 8.59
CA MET A 1172 -9.02 -33.32 9.43
C MET A 1172 -7.88 -33.15 10.44
N LEU A 1173 -7.37 -31.93 10.62
CA LEU A 1173 -6.31 -31.62 11.58
C LEU A 1173 -6.72 -32.07 12.99
N GLY A 1174 -5.86 -32.84 13.66
CA GLY A 1174 -6.02 -33.17 15.09
C GLY A 1174 -5.71 -31.97 15.99
N GLY A 1175 -6.08 -32.05 17.27
CA GLY A 1175 -5.97 -30.95 18.26
C GLY A 1175 -4.57 -30.37 18.52
N GLU A 1176 -3.52 -30.95 17.93
CA GLU A 1176 -2.12 -30.48 18.04
C GLU A 1176 -1.55 -29.92 16.72
N GLY A 1177 -2.37 -29.75 15.67
CA GLY A 1177 -1.92 -29.07 14.44
C GLY A 1177 -0.96 -29.85 13.54
N VAL A 1178 -0.79 -31.16 13.75
CA VAL A 1178 -0.04 -32.03 12.83
C VAL A 1178 -0.98 -32.58 11.74
N PRO A 1179 -0.66 -32.43 10.43
CA PRO A 1179 -1.45 -33.03 9.36
C PRO A 1179 -1.32 -34.55 9.38
N ALA A 1180 -2.43 -35.25 9.62
CA ALA A 1180 -2.49 -36.69 9.40
C ALA A 1180 -2.47 -36.98 7.90
N GLY A 1181 -1.77 -38.05 7.50
CA GLY A 1181 -1.64 -38.48 6.10
C GLY A 1181 -3.00 -38.78 5.44
N PRO A 1182 -3.02 -38.97 4.11
CA PRO A 1182 -4.24 -39.25 3.35
C PRO A 1182 -4.98 -40.47 3.93
N LEU A 1183 -6.27 -40.29 4.23
CA LEU A 1183 -7.16 -41.40 4.57
C LEU A 1183 -7.63 -42.04 3.26
N ARG A 1184 -7.20 -43.28 3.01
CA ARG A 1184 -7.79 -44.12 1.97
C ARG A 1184 -9.16 -44.56 2.46
N VAL A 1185 -10.21 -44.13 1.76
CA VAL A 1185 -11.57 -44.64 2.00
C VAL A 1185 -11.67 -45.91 1.16
N ALA A 1186 -11.79 -47.06 1.83
CA ALA A 1186 -11.89 -48.38 1.21
C ALA A 1186 -13.24 -48.59 0.51
#